data_AF-A0A7Y4ZGF7-F1
#
_entry.id   AF-A0A7Y4ZGF7-F1
#
_cell.length_a   1.000
_cell.length_b   1.000
_cell.length_c   1.000
_cell.angle_alpha   90.00
_cell.angle_beta   90.00
_cell.angle_gamma   90.00
#
_symmetry.space_group_name_H-M   'P 1'
#
loop_
_entity.id
_entity.type
_entity.pdbx_description
1 polymer ?
#
loop_
_entity_poly.entity_id
_entity_poly.type
_entity_poly.pdbx_seq_one_letter_code
_entity_poly.pdbx_strand_id
1 'polypeptide(L)'
;MGFLSLAAPLVAHAHAPTPSCGPARTPILVPIGGGYDTVADYVRIVASNATGTSIDIAVVPSTYAETRDEAIDNGDYDLALEHVAELDAACTAVATPATFPAGCHVSLIEVWERPDASKPAVVAALGSPALDGVFVLGGDQGAGMAVLAGTPAEAAIGTTYARGGVVGGTSAGNSVLSRTMTNGYTDYGDSTVGLQLGALDIWDGESDPLKRGFAFGSTRALFDQHLYERGRFGRLLNEAARTADQLGNGGLLAIGADTDTSPVVRGDRNISEVFGLSSVTIADMKTLRSSYAWVGTDGRPVSNPSPETTPTAALSARDVVVQVLAPRAGAGSVGYDLNQRVPSLDGIPRPIPFQWAQRPGADTITASRPILIGGDLSVGPNWPGDSKVLRELVAHAKATGPMLVIAAGYDDPSAAQDDIDAYTESLAASGWTRPVQGHVYPVAITPAQLQNAGGVVILGGNQGAIPSLIADANFVQLVRNAHNRASIVLLDRSLAAIAGDAYDAVADAADWIDAWKASQAQVRPGLGLVNVSRRNVAFEPRLQYDYRYGRLFGIPFASSGQPPLVFGISEGTALLVTPRGATVIGENPVIEVDTARATSYLGDNGAFGVLNAVIDVYEPAQRTGRPRRHIAPRWFSGRDAFDWTPRHQR
;
A
#
# COMPACT_ATOMS: atom_id res chain seq x y z
N MET A 1 -12.98 -86.51 36.46
CA MET A 1 -11.70 -85.77 36.45
C MET A 1 -12.02 -84.29 36.46
N GLY A 2 -11.81 -83.64 37.60
CA GLY A 2 -12.07 -82.22 37.77
C GLY A 2 -10.90 -81.37 37.26
N PHE A 3 -11.22 -80.16 36.83
CA PHE A 3 -10.23 -79.08 36.73
C PHE A 3 -10.79 -77.85 37.43
N LEU A 4 -10.05 -77.43 38.47
CA LEU A 4 -10.24 -76.19 39.20
C LEU A 4 -10.02 -75.00 38.27
N SER A 5 -10.90 -74.00 38.35
CA SER A 5 -10.67 -72.65 37.83
C SER A 5 -10.13 -71.79 38.98
N LEU A 6 -8.89 -71.30 38.84
CA LEU A 6 -8.31 -70.28 39.72
C LEU A 6 -8.72 -68.89 39.21
N ALA A 7 -9.42 -68.14 40.07
CA ALA A 7 -9.66 -66.72 39.88
C ALA A 7 -8.48 -65.91 40.44
N ALA A 8 -7.94 -64.97 39.65
CA ALA A 8 -7.04 -63.92 40.10
C ALA A 8 -7.81 -62.58 40.16
N PRO A 9 -7.58 -61.70 41.15
CA PRO A 9 -8.30 -60.45 41.26
C PRO A 9 -7.72 -59.39 40.31
N LEU A 10 -8.60 -58.71 39.56
CA LEU A 10 -8.26 -57.48 38.84
C LEU A 10 -8.06 -56.35 39.86
N VAL A 11 -6.86 -55.78 39.90
CA VAL A 11 -6.59 -54.50 40.57
C VAL A 11 -7.00 -53.37 39.62
N ALA A 12 -8.09 -52.68 39.96
CA ALA A 12 -8.55 -51.49 39.26
C ALA A 12 -7.54 -50.34 39.46
N HIS A 13 -6.86 -49.94 38.39
CA HIS A 13 -6.09 -48.69 38.37
C HIS A 13 -7.06 -47.54 38.17
N ALA A 14 -7.27 -46.75 39.23
CA ALA A 14 -8.00 -45.48 39.15
C ALA A 14 -7.33 -44.58 38.11
N HIS A 15 -8.02 -44.34 36.99
CA HIS A 15 -7.61 -43.32 36.04
C HIS A 15 -7.77 -41.96 36.71
N ALA A 16 -6.66 -41.22 36.82
CA ALA A 16 -6.72 -39.80 37.16
C ALA A 16 -7.60 -39.09 36.11
N PRO A 17 -8.45 -38.14 36.51
CA PRO A 17 -9.25 -37.38 35.56
C PRO A 17 -8.31 -36.62 34.62
N THR A 18 -8.44 -36.86 33.32
CA THR A 18 -7.84 -36.01 32.30
C THR A 18 -8.28 -34.57 32.56
N PRO A 19 -7.36 -33.59 32.67
CA PRO A 19 -7.77 -32.21 32.80
C PRO A 19 -8.63 -31.84 31.59
N SER A 20 -9.85 -31.41 31.86
CA SER A 20 -10.76 -30.93 30.83
C SER A 20 -10.07 -29.77 30.12
N CYS A 21 -9.69 -29.98 28.86
CA CYS A 21 -9.21 -28.92 28.00
C CYS A 21 -10.37 -27.92 27.86
N GLY A 22 -10.21 -26.71 28.41
CA GLY A 22 -11.12 -25.61 28.09
C GLY A 22 -11.15 -25.39 26.57
N PRO A 23 -12.13 -24.65 26.03
CA PRO A 23 -12.15 -24.34 24.61
C PRO A 23 -10.81 -23.70 24.21
N ALA A 24 -10.18 -24.22 23.16
CA ALA A 24 -8.94 -23.65 22.64
C ALA A 24 -9.14 -22.16 22.34
N ARG A 25 -8.34 -21.31 23.00
CA ARG A 25 -8.38 -19.86 22.81
C ARG A 25 -7.97 -19.51 21.38
N THR A 26 -8.60 -18.48 20.81
CA THR A 26 -8.27 -18.03 19.45
C THR A 26 -6.93 -17.30 19.48
N PRO A 27 -5.94 -17.74 18.70
CA PRO A 27 -4.62 -17.12 18.70
C PRO A 27 -4.67 -15.73 18.04
N ILE A 28 -3.75 -14.83 18.41
CA ILE A 28 -3.82 -13.41 18.03
C ILE A 28 -2.48 -12.94 17.49
N LEU A 29 -2.49 -12.30 16.31
CA LEU A 29 -1.36 -11.55 15.78
C LEU A 29 -1.62 -10.04 15.90
N VAL A 30 -0.60 -9.28 16.31
CA VAL A 30 -0.64 -7.81 16.40
C VAL A 30 0.50 -7.21 15.57
N PRO A 31 0.34 -7.15 14.23
CA PRO A 31 1.30 -6.55 13.31
C PRO A 31 1.31 -5.01 13.41
N ILE A 32 2.30 -4.41 14.08
CA ILE A 32 2.43 -2.95 14.27
C ILE A 32 3.31 -2.36 13.16
N GLY A 33 2.80 -1.34 12.47
CA GLY A 33 3.48 -0.80 11.30
C GLY A 33 4.82 -0.11 11.56
N GLY A 34 5.19 0.15 12.80
CA GLY A 34 6.42 0.85 13.17
C GLY A 34 6.23 1.61 14.47
N GLY A 35 7.31 2.12 15.05
CA GLY A 35 7.24 2.87 16.32
C GLY A 35 6.90 2.00 17.53
N TYR A 36 6.83 2.64 18.69
CA TYR A 36 6.58 2.00 20.00
C TYR A 36 5.51 2.74 20.82
N ASP A 37 4.87 3.78 20.29
CA ASP A 37 3.85 4.54 21.03
C ASP A 37 2.58 3.70 21.26
N THR A 38 2.40 2.62 20.50
CA THR A 38 1.26 1.69 20.61
C THR A 38 1.54 0.42 21.41
N VAL A 39 2.68 0.31 22.10
CA VAL A 39 2.95 -0.87 22.96
C VAL A 39 1.89 -1.05 24.05
N ALA A 40 1.30 0.03 24.55
CA ALA A 40 0.22 -0.03 25.53
C ALA A 40 -1.04 -0.73 25.00
N ASP A 41 -1.36 -0.54 23.71
CA ASP A 41 -2.47 -1.24 23.06
C ASP A 41 -2.19 -2.73 22.90
N TYR A 42 -0.97 -3.09 22.49
CA TYR A 42 -0.53 -4.50 22.45
C TYR A 42 -0.68 -5.16 23.83
N VAL A 43 -0.17 -4.52 24.88
CA VAL A 43 -0.24 -5.01 26.25
C VAL A 43 -1.69 -5.16 26.73
N ARG A 44 -2.57 -4.22 26.41
CA ARG A 44 -4.01 -4.33 26.70
C ARG A 44 -4.61 -5.59 26.06
N ILE A 45 -4.21 -5.91 24.83
CA ILE A 45 -4.67 -7.10 24.12
C ILE A 45 -4.16 -8.37 24.80
N VAL A 46 -2.87 -8.40 25.19
CA VAL A 46 -2.31 -9.51 25.99
C VAL A 46 -3.10 -9.71 27.27
N ALA A 47 -3.27 -8.64 28.06
CA ALA A 47 -4.00 -8.68 29.33
C ALA A 47 -5.45 -9.16 29.16
N SER A 48 -6.14 -8.74 28.09
CA SER A 48 -7.51 -9.17 27.81
C SER A 48 -7.65 -10.66 27.52
N ASN A 49 -6.54 -11.31 27.18
CA ASN A 49 -6.48 -12.70 26.76
C ASN A 49 -5.71 -13.60 27.75
N ALA A 50 -4.98 -12.99 28.68
CA ALA A 50 -4.29 -13.67 29.78
C ALA A 50 -5.27 -14.41 30.69
N THR A 51 -4.86 -15.59 31.17
CA THR A 51 -5.70 -16.45 32.03
C THR A 51 -5.07 -16.75 33.39
N GLY A 52 -3.82 -16.35 33.58
CA GLY A 52 -3.08 -16.56 34.81
C GLY A 52 -3.41 -15.54 35.89
N THR A 53 -2.66 -15.62 36.99
CA THR A 53 -2.67 -14.59 38.04
C THR A 53 -1.71 -13.45 37.75
N SER A 54 -0.86 -13.60 36.75
CA SER A 54 0.08 -12.60 36.22
C SER A 54 -0.19 -12.40 34.72
N ILE A 55 0.39 -11.33 34.18
CA ILE A 55 0.60 -11.16 32.74
C ILE A 55 2.08 -11.41 32.46
N ASP A 56 2.39 -12.36 31.58
CA ASP A 56 3.77 -12.71 31.25
C ASP A 56 4.06 -12.43 29.76
N ILE A 57 5.06 -11.58 29.48
CA ILE A 57 5.43 -11.15 28.12
C ILE A 57 6.93 -11.37 27.87
N ALA A 58 7.25 -12.01 26.74
CA ALA A 58 8.59 -12.21 26.25
C ALA A 58 8.90 -11.19 25.14
N VAL A 59 10.01 -10.48 25.25
CA VAL A 59 10.53 -9.59 24.21
C VAL A 59 11.65 -10.28 23.46
N VAL A 60 11.57 -10.30 22.12
CA VAL A 60 12.48 -11.02 21.23
C VAL A 60 13.26 -10.01 20.36
N PRO A 61 14.60 -9.91 20.53
CA PRO A 61 15.40 -8.87 19.89
C PRO A 61 16.14 -9.33 18.63
N SER A 62 15.86 -10.53 18.11
CA SER A 62 16.64 -11.18 17.04
C SER A 62 16.73 -10.40 15.73
N THR A 63 15.92 -9.36 15.56
CA THR A 63 15.87 -8.47 14.39
C THR A 63 16.84 -7.29 14.49
N TYR A 64 17.46 -7.03 15.64
CA TYR A 64 18.37 -5.89 15.84
C TYR A 64 19.79 -6.15 15.33
N ALA A 65 20.37 -7.31 15.67
CA ALA A 65 21.77 -7.60 15.36
C ALA A 65 21.98 -9.08 15.03
N GLU A 66 23.12 -9.42 14.44
CA GLU A 66 23.49 -10.81 14.13
C GLU A 66 24.17 -11.51 15.31
N THR A 67 24.77 -10.75 16.24
CA THR A 67 25.40 -11.26 17.46
C THR A 67 25.12 -10.38 18.68
N ARG A 68 25.30 -10.94 19.88
CA ARG A 68 25.14 -10.20 21.14
C ARG A 68 26.20 -9.09 21.31
N ASP A 69 27.45 -9.36 20.91
CA ASP A 69 28.53 -8.37 21.05
C ASP A 69 28.31 -7.19 20.11
N GLU A 70 27.86 -7.44 18.87
CA GLU A 70 27.44 -6.39 17.94
C GLU A 70 26.29 -5.56 18.52
N ALA A 71 25.27 -6.20 19.09
CA ALA A 71 24.14 -5.50 19.72
C ALA A 71 24.60 -4.58 20.87
N ILE A 72 25.66 -4.95 21.59
CA ILE A 72 26.22 -4.09 22.64
C ILE A 72 27.00 -2.94 22.02
N ASP A 73 27.85 -3.23 21.04
CA ASP A 73 28.73 -2.23 20.42
C ASP A 73 27.96 -1.16 19.64
N ASN A 74 26.82 -1.51 19.04
CA ASN A 74 25.98 -0.59 18.27
C ASN A 74 24.86 0.08 19.10
N GLY A 75 24.67 -0.33 20.37
CA GLY A 75 23.66 0.22 21.28
C GLY A 75 22.28 -0.46 21.23
N ASP A 76 22.08 -1.46 20.36
CA ASP A 76 20.80 -2.17 20.22
C ASP A 76 20.42 -2.96 21.48
N TYR A 77 21.41 -3.44 22.24
CA TYR A 77 21.16 -4.15 23.50
C TYR A 77 20.50 -3.23 24.52
N ASP A 78 21.01 -2.01 24.68
CA ASP A 78 20.43 -1.02 25.59
C ASP A 78 19.06 -0.57 25.08
N LEU A 79 18.90 -0.37 23.77
CA LEU A 79 17.61 -0.05 23.15
C LEU A 79 16.57 -1.18 23.37
N ALA A 80 16.97 -2.45 23.29
CA ALA A 80 16.08 -3.56 23.59
C ALA A 80 15.61 -3.56 25.06
N LEU A 81 16.49 -3.18 26.00
CA LEU A 81 16.12 -3.01 27.41
C LEU A 81 15.19 -1.81 27.63
N GLU A 82 15.38 -0.71 26.89
CA GLU A 82 14.47 0.43 26.92
C GLU A 82 13.05 0.01 26.51
N HIS A 83 12.90 -0.72 25.40
CA HIS A 83 11.58 -1.21 24.98
C HIS A 83 10.98 -2.25 25.94
N VAL A 84 11.81 -3.08 26.59
CA VAL A 84 11.33 -3.95 27.68
C VAL A 84 10.75 -3.11 28.81
N ALA A 85 11.39 -2.01 29.20
CA ALA A 85 10.88 -1.11 30.23
C ALA A 85 9.59 -0.39 29.80
N GLU A 86 9.45 -0.02 28.52
CA GLU A 86 8.21 0.55 27.98
C GLU A 86 7.04 -0.45 28.06
N LEU A 87 7.26 -1.69 27.63
CA LEU A 87 6.27 -2.77 27.75
C LEU A 87 5.95 -3.09 29.21
N ASP A 88 6.94 -3.11 30.10
CA ASP A 88 6.76 -3.38 31.53
C ASP A 88 5.94 -2.27 32.22
N ALA A 89 6.21 -1.01 31.90
CA ALA A 89 5.45 0.13 32.40
C ALA A 89 3.99 0.06 31.94
N ALA A 90 3.76 -0.20 30.65
CA ALA A 90 2.42 -0.40 30.11
C ALA A 90 1.69 -1.60 30.76
N CYS A 91 2.42 -2.68 31.01
CA CYS A 91 1.86 -3.90 31.58
C CYS A 91 1.49 -3.74 33.05
N THR A 92 2.37 -3.11 33.82
CA THR A 92 2.10 -2.75 35.21
C THR A 92 0.86 -1.84 35.32
N ALA A 93 0.64 -0.94 34.36
CA ALA A 93 -0.53 -0.06 34.35
C ALA A 93 -1.87 -0.82 34.17
N VAL A 94 -1.88 -1.96 33.46
CA VAL A 94 -3.09 -2.78 33.27
C VAL A 94 -3.22 -3.93 34.28
N ALA A 95 -2.13 -4.34 34.91
CA ALA A 95 -2.07 -5.44 35.88
C ALA A 95 -2.61 -5.06 37.27
N THR A 96 -3.92 -4.83 37.39
CA THR A 96 -4.52 -4.47 38.68
C THR A 96 -4.51 -5.66 39.67
N PRO A 97 -4.33 -5.45 40.99
CA PRO A 97 -4.36 -6.54 41.98
C PRO A 97 -5.66 -7.37 42.01
N ALA A 98 -6.76 -6.81 41.48
CA ALA A 98 -8.05 -7.50 41.40
C ALA A 98 -8.09 -8.53 40.26
N THR A 99 -7.41 -8.25 39.15
CA THR A 99 -7.41 -9.11 37.95
C THR A 99 -6.14 -9.98 37.90
N PHE A 100 -4.99 -9.40 38.25
CA PHE A 100 -3.67 -10.02 38.18
C PHE A 100 -2.91 -9.85 39.51
N PRO A 101 -3.25 -10.62 40.56
CA PRO A 101 -2.65 -10.47 41.89
C PRO A 101 -1.16 -10.81 41.95
N ALA A 102 -0.63 -11.55 40.96
CA ALA A 102 0.81 -11.82 40.83
C ALA A 102 1.55 -10.74 40.00
N GLY A 103 0.84 -9.75 39.47
CA GLY A 103 1.42 -8.60 38.77
C GLY A 103 1.71 -8.84 37.29
N CYS A 104 2.72 -8.15 36.77
CA CYS A 104 3.21 -8.33 35.41
C CYS A 104 4.70 -8.68 35.40
N HIS A 105 5.10 -9.50 34.43
CA HIS A 105 6.47 -9.87 34.15
C HIS A 105 6.76 -9.70 32.66
N VAL A 106 7.61 -8.71 32.34
CA VAL A 106 8.15 -8.53 30.99
C VAL A 106 9.64 -8.87 31.01
N SER A 107 10.07 -9.76 30.12
CA SER A 107 11.46 -10.23 30.08
C SER A 107 12.03 -10.21 28.68
N LEU A 108 13.25 -9.71 28.54
CA LEU A 108 14.06 -9.91 27.34
C LEU A 108 14.47 -11.38 27.24
N ILE A 109 14.19 -11.99 26.10
CA ILE A 109 14.71 -13.32 25.77
C ILE A 109 15.93 -13.11 24.88
N GLU A 110 17.12 -13.34 25.44
CA GLU A 110 18.39 -13.18 24.72
C GLU A 110 18.58 -14.23 23.62
N VAL A 111 17.93 -13.99 22.48
CA VAL A 111 18.10 -14.70 21.21
C VAL A 111 18.64 -13.72 20.18
N TRP A 112 19.95 -13.57 20.15
CA TRP A 112 20.66 -12.62 19.28
C TRP A 112 21.18 -13.32 18.02
N GLU A 113 21.68 -14.54 18.19
CA GLU A 113 22.23 -15.35 17.11
C GLU A 113 21.56 -16.72 17.02
N ARG A 114 21.68 -17.38 15.87
CA ARG A 114 21.03 -18.68 15.62
C ARG A 114 21.33 -19.77 16.67
N PRO A 115 22.56 -19.90 17.23
CA PRO A 115 22.82 -20.83 18.33
C PRO A 115 21.96 -20.58 19.58
N ASP A 116 21.63 -19.32 19.89
CA ASP A 116 20.79 -18.95 21.03
C ASP A 116 19.40 -19.54 20.92
N ALA A 117 18.86 -19.58 19.70
CA ALA A 117 17.53 -20.08 19.38
C ALA A 117 17.34 -21.59 19.67
N SER A 118 18.43 -22.29 20.02
CA SER A 118 18.42 -23.70 20.45
C SER A 118 18.78 -23.88 21.94
N LYS A 119 19.13 -22.81 22.66
CA LYS A 119 19.47 -22.90 24.09
C LYS A 119 18.25 -23.37 24.89
N PRO A 120 18.39 -24.38 25.78
CA PRO A 120 17.26 -24.89 26.55
C PRO A 120 16.52 -23.82 27.36
N ALA A 121 17.23 -22.82 27.89
CA ALA A 121 16.62 -21.71 28.63
C ALA A 121 15.72 -20.82 27.75
N VAL A 122 16.17 -20.49 26.54
CA VAL A 122 15.41 -19.71 25.55
C VAL A 122 14.14 -20.46 25.15
N VAL A 123 14.29 -21.75 24.79
CA VAL A 123 13.16 -22.60 24.39
C VAL A 123 12.15 -22.76 25.52
N ALA A 124 12.62 -22.96 26.76
CA ALA A 124 11.76 -23.09 27.93
C ALA A 124 11.00 -21.79 28.24
N ALA A 125 11.66 -20.64 28.13
CA ALA A 125 11.03 -19.33 28.35
C ALA A 125 9.94 -19.06 27.30
N LEU A 126 10.27 -19.20 26.01
CA LEU A 126 9.35 -18.95 24.90
C LEU A 126 8.21 -19.97 24.81
N GLY A 127 8.42 -21.19 25.32
CA GLY A 127 7.43 -22.27 25.33
C GLY A 127 6.64 -22.38 26.64
N SER A 128 6.92 -21.51 27.62
CA SER A 128 6.33 -21.58 28.96
C SER A 128 4.80 -21.52 28.90
N PRO A 129 4.06 -22.43 29.56
CA PRO A 129 2.59 -22.36 29.62
C PRO A 129 2.04 -21.08 30.28
N ALA A 130 2.85 -20.40 31.10
CA ALA A 130 2.48 -19.14 31.75
C ALA A 130 2.58 -17.93 30.81
N LEU A 131 3.35 -18.02 29.72
CA LEU A 131 3.60 -16.89 28.83
C LEU A 131 2.31 -16.53 28.05
N ASP A 132 1.88 -15.28 28.15
CA ASP A 132 0.66 -14.77 27.52
C ASP A 132 0.94 -14.01 26.22
N GLY A 133 2.11 -13.39 26.11
CA GLY A 133 2.50 -12.56 24.97
C GLY A 133 3.95 -12.77 24.51
N VAL A 134 4.19 -12.64 23.21
CA VAL A 134 5.52 -12.50 22.61
C VAL A 134 5.55 -11.23 21.76
N PHE A 135 6.49 -10.34 22.03
CA PHE A 135 6.69 -9.10 21.27
C PHE A 135 8.04 -9.16 20.54
N VAL A 136 8.00 -9.10 19.21
CA VAL A 136 9.20 -9.05 18.37
C VAL A 136 9.54 -7.60 18.06
N LEU A 137 10.78 -7.19 18.34
CA LEU A 137 11.24 -5.82 18.13
C LEU A 137 11.37 -5.46 16.64
N GLY A 138 11.62 -4.17 16.36
CA GLY A 138 11.95 -3.65 15.03
C GLY A 138 13.32 -4.10 14.50
N GLY A 139 13.85 -3.45 13.46
CA GLY A 139 15.17 -3.77 12.89
C GLY A 139 15.06 -4.37 11.49
N ASP A 140 15.78 -5.47 11.23
CA ASP A 140 15.81 -6.20 9.96
C ASP A 140 15.13 -7.58 10.08
N GLN A 141 14.08 -7.78 9.28
CA GLN A 141 13.31 -9.04 9.30
C GLN A 141 14.06 -10.23 8.70
N GLY A 142 15.02 -9.98 7.80
CA GLY A 142 15.85 -11.02 7.20
C GLY A 142 16.82 -11.61 8.20
N ALA A 143 17.53 -10.76 8.95
CA ALA A 143 18.39 -11.11 10.07
C ALA A 143 17.61 -11.86 11.14
N GLY A 144 16.44 -11.34 11.54
CA GLY A 144 15.56 -12.00 12.51
C GLY A 144 15.17 -13.42 12.09
N MET A 145 14.82 -13.64 10.83
CA MET A 145 14.45 -14.96 10.35
C MET A 145 15.67 -15.87 10.08
N ALA A 146 16.85 -15.32 9.78
CA ALA A 146 18.10 -16.09 9.76
C ALA A 146 18.42 -16.70 11.14
N VAL A 147 18.07 -15.99 12.22
CA VAL A 147 18.17 -16.48 13.60
C VAL A 147 17.06 -17.47 13.93
N LEU A 148 15.79 -17.13 13.66
CA LEU A 148 14.65 -17.87 14.20
C LEU A 148 14.11 -18.98 13.29
N ALA A 149 14.18 -18.86 11.96
CA ALA A 149 13.51 -19.80 11.06
C ALA A 149 14.01 -21.24 11.25
N GLY A 150 13.07 -22.15 11.46
CA GLY A 150 13.31 -23.60 11.61
C GLY A 150 13.97 -23.97 12.94
N THR A 151 14.02 -23.06 13.91
CA THR A 151 14.67 -23.31 15.21
C THR A 151 13.67 -23.78 16.29
N PRO A 152 14.18 -24.40 17.38
CA PRO A 152 13.36 -24.71 18.55
C PRO A 152 12.68 -23.47 19.17
N ALA A 153 13.33 -22.30 19.16
CA ALA A 153 12.73 -21.05 19.64
C ALA A 153 11.49 -20.66 18.83
N GLU A 154 11.55 -20.70 17.49
CA GLU A 154 10.37 -20.46 16.65
C GLU A 154 9.23 -21.44 16.98
N ALA A 155 9.55 -22.73 17.13
CA ALA A 155 8.55 -23.74 17.50
C ALA A 155 7.92 -23.46 18.88
N ALA A 156 8.71 -22.94 19.82
CA ALA A 156 8.24 -22.53 21.14
C ALA A 156 7.31 -21.31 21.07
N ILE A 157 7.65 -20.29 20.28
CA ILE A 157 6.76 -19.14 20.00
C ILE A 157 5.47 -19.64 19.32
N GLY A 158 5.58 -20.56 18.35
CA GLY A 158 4.41 -21.17 17.71
C GLY A 158 3.53 -21.96 18.68
N THR A 159 4.12 -22.61 19.69
CA THR A 159 3.37 -23.25 20.77
C THR A 159 2.62 -22.22 21.62
N THR A 160 3.24 -21.07 21.88
CA THR A 160 2.61 -19.91 22.53
C THR A 160 1.44 -19.37 21.75
N TYR A 161 1.62 -19.14 20.45
CA TYR A 161 0.55 -18.74 19.57
C TYR A 161 -0.58 -19.79 19.58
N ALA A 162 -0.28 -21.07 19.35
CA ALA A 162 -1.28 -22.14 19.26
C ALA A 162 -2.13 -22.36 20.53
N ARG A 163 -1.60 -22.07 21.73
CA ARG A 163 -2.38 -22.12 22.99
C ARG A 163 -3.26 -20.88 23.20
N GLY A 164 -3.24 -19.96 22.25
CA GLY A 164 -4.00 -18.72 22.25
C GLY A 164 -3.23 -17.51 22.73
N GLY A 165 -1.91 -17.57 22.90
CA GLY A 165 -1.09 -16.39 23.24
C GLY A 165 -1.11 -15.34 22.13
N VAL A 166 -0.76 -14.10 22.50
CA VAL A 166 -0.65 -12.98 21.56
C VAL A 166 0.78 -12.91 21.03
N VAL A 167 0.96 -12.86 19.72
CA VAL A 167 2.26 -12.59 19.11
C VAL A 167 2.17 -11.27 18.36
N GLY A 168 2.85 -10.26 18.87
CA GLY A 168 2.93 -8.93 18.25
C GLY A 168 4.35 -8.62 17.81
N GLY A 169 4.49 -7.56 17.02
CA GLY A 169 5.79 -7.01 16.71
C GLY A 169 5.67 -5.74 15.88
N THR A 170 6.69 -4.90 15.97
CA THR A 170 6.75 -3.60 15.27
C THR A 170 7.78 -3.63 14.15
N SER A 171 7.52 -2.93 13.03
CA SER A 171 8.44 -2.84 11.89
C SER A 171 8.89 -4.23 11.37
N ALA A 172 10.17 -4.62 11.47
CA ALA A 172 10.60 -6.00 11.14
C ALA A 172 9.76 -7.08 11.86
N GLY A 173 9.49 -6.88 13.15
CA GLY A 173 8.62 -7.73 13.97
C GLY A 173 7.20 -7.88 13.42
N ASN A 174 6.69 -6.90 12.67
CA ASN A 174 5.41 -7.00 11.95
C ASN A 174 5.52 -7.92 10.73
N SER A 175 6.57 -7.75 9.93
CA SER A 175 6.76 -8.48 8.67
C SER A 175 6.84 -9.99 8.91
N VAL A 176 7.55 -10.40 9.96
CA VAL A 176 7.72 -11.82 10.33
C VAL A 176 6.42 -12.52 10.75
N LEU A 177 5.36 -11.79 11.09
CA LEU A 177 4.05 -12.36 11.47
C LEU A 177 3.28 -12.93 10.27
N SER A 178 3.75 -12.73 9.04
CA SER A 178 3.20 -13.36 7.84
C SER A 178 4.14 -14.45 7.32
N ARG A 179 3.58 -15.59 6.88
CA ARG A 179 4.38 -16.75 6.45
C ARG A 179 5.15 -16.47 5.16
N THR A 180 4.49 -15.82 4.21
CA THR A 180 5.12 -15.16 3.06
C THR A 180 5.37 -13.72 3.47
N MET A 181 6.63 -13.29 3.42
CA MET A 181 7.09 -12.04 4.03
C MET A 181 7.83 -11.20 2.99
N THR A 182 7.61 -9.89 2.99
CA THR A 182 8.48 -8.99 2.24
C THR A 182 9.73 -8.69 3.06
N ASN A 183 10.89 -9.10 2.54
CA ASN A 183 12.18 -8.85 3.19
C ASN A 183 12.64 -7.40 2.98
N GLY A 184 12.14 -6.73 1.95
CA GLY A 184 12.38 -5.30 1.74
C GLY A 184 12.38 -4.94 0.27
N TYR A 185 12.93 -3.77 -0.02
CA TYR A 185 13.34 -3.45 -1.38
C TYR A 185 14.65 -4.17 -1.72
N THR A 186 14.83 -4.53 -2.98
CA THR A 186 16.13 -4.94 -3.51
C THR A 186 17.04 -3.71 -3.68
N ASP A 187 18.32 -3.91 -4.04
CA ASP A 187 19.24 -2.81 -4.39
C ASP A 187 18.73 -1.95 -5.57
N TYR A 188 17.81 -2.49 -6.38
CA TYR A 188 17.17 -1.80 -7.48
C TYR A 188 15.95 -0.97 -7.04
N GLY A 189 15.32 -1.35 -5.93
CA GLY A 189 14.00 -0.86 -5.54
C GLY A 189 14.02 0.25 -4.51
N ASP A 190 13.05 1.15 -4.62
CA ASP A 190 12.66 2.09 -3.57
C ASP A 190 11.16 2.41 -3.70
N SER A 191 10.68 3.37 -2.93
CA SER A 191 9.27 3.84 -2.94
C SER A 191 8.84 4.44 -4.28
N THR A 192 9.76 4.98 -5.07
CA THR A 192 9.48 5.62 -6.37
C THR A 192 9.28 4.61 -7.50
N VAL A 193 9.79 3.40 -7.34
CA VAL A 193 9.66 2.29 -8.30
C VAL A 193 8.94 1.07 -7.71
N GLY A 194 8.22 1.23 -6.61
CA GLY A 194 7.59 0.12 -5.87
C GLY A 194 6.60 -0.72 -6.68
N LEU A 195 6.08 -0.21 -7.80
CA LEU A 195 5.22 -0.94 -8.74
C LEU A 195 5.98 -1.81 -9.76
N GLN A 196 7.32 -1.75 -9.78
CA GLN A 196 8.15 -2.54 -10.69
C GLN A 196 8.50 -3.89 -10.09
N LEU A 197 8.47 -4.93 -10.92
CA LEU A 197 8.64 -6.32 -10.54
C LEU A 197 9.92 -6.59 -9.74
N GLY A 198 11.03 -6.00 -10.18
CA GLY A 198 12.34 -6.16 -9.56
C GLY A 198 12.54 -5.38 -8.27
N ALA A 199 11.59 -4.51 -7.88
CA ALA A 199 11.77 -3.63 -6.72
C ALA A 199 11.77 -4.40 -5.40
N LEU A 200 11.11 -5.55 -5.31
CA LEU A 200 10.83 -6.22 -4.03
C LEU A 200 11.56 -7.56 -3.88
N ASP A 201 12.07 -7.80 -2.68
CA ASP A 201 12.52 -9.12 -2.23
C ASP A 201 11.40 -9.77 -1.38
N ILE A 202 10.81 -10.85 -1.89
CA ILE A 202 9.73 -11.59 -1.22
C ILE A 202 10.23 -12.98 -0.85
N TRP A 203 10.07 -13.32 0.42
CA TRP A 203 10.49 -14.55 1.04
C TRP A 203 9.26 -15.43 1.34
N ASP A 204 9.09 -16.51 0.55
CA ASP A 204 7.98 -17.47 0.67
C ASP A 204 8.39 -18.82 1.29
N GLY A 205 9.69 -19.09 1.32
CA GLY A 205 10.27 -20.32 1.83
C GLY A 205 10.30 -21.47 0.81
N GLU A 206 10.01 -21.24 -0.48
CA GLU A 206 10.01 -22.28 -1.51
C GLU A 206 11.43 -22.63 -1.98
N SER A 207 12.26 -21.61 -2.26
CA SER A 207 13.65 -21.80 -2.72
C SER A 207 14.62 -22.10 -1.58
N ASP A 208 14.38 -21.51 -0.41
CA ASP A 208 15.11 -21.73 0.82
C ASP A 208 14.12 -21.75 2.00
N PRO A 209 13.96 -22.87 2.73
CA PRO A 209 12.99 -22.99 3.82
C PRO A 209 13.25 -22.06 5.02
N LEU A 210 14.41 -21.38 5.05
CA LEU A 210 14.74 -20.35 6.03
C LEU A 210 14.32 -18.94 5.57
N LYS A 211 14.16 -18.70 4.27
CA LYS A 211 13.74 -17.41 3.72
C LYS A 211 12.23 -17.26 3.74
N ARG A 212 11.69 -16.91 4.91
CA ARG A 212 10.25 -16.77 5.18
C ARG A 212 10.02 -16.03 6.49
N GLY A 213 8.80 -15.57 6.74
CA GLY A 213 8.37 -15.24 8.10
C GLY A 213 8.02 -16.48 8.93
N PHE A 214 7.40 -16.31 10.09
CA PHE A 214 7.11 -17.38 11.04
C PHE A 214 6.27 -18.51 10.43
N ALA A 215 6.58 -19.75 10.80
CA ALA A 215 5.90 -20.95 10.32
C ALA A 215 4.41 -20.99 10.67
N PHE A 216 4.04 -20.35 11.78
CA PHE A 216 2.66 -20.19 12.27
C PHE A 216 2.04 -18.83 11.90
N GLY A 217 2.79 -17.96 11.22
CA GLY A 217 2.34 -16.66 10.79
C GLY A 217 1.15 -16.74 9.82
N SER A 218 0.57 -15.58 9.50
CA SER A 218 -0.59 -15.52 8.62
C SER A 218 -0.31 -16.21 7.29
N THR A 219 -1.26 -17.06 6.87
CA THR A 219 -1.24 -17.73 5.56
C THR A 219 -2.26 -17.11 4.60
N ARG A 220 -2.95 -16.06 5.04
CA ARG A 220 -3.96 -15.32 4.27
C ARG A 220 -3.55 -13.89 3.98
N ALA A 221 -2.64 -13.34 4.77
CA ALA A 221 -2.12 -12.01 4.63
C ALA A 221 -0.59 -12.01 4.57
N LEU A 222 -0.06 -11.09 3.78
CA LEU A 222 1.31 -10.59 3.84
C LEU A 222 1.25 -9.23 4.55
N PHE A 223 2.04 -9.05 5.61
CA PHE A 223 2.05 -7.79 6.36
C PHE A 223 3.18 -6.87 5.90
N ASP A 224 2.85 -5.61 5.63
CA ASP A 224 3.80 -4.52 5.39
C ASP A 224 3.68 -3.45 6.49
N GLN A 225 4.67 -2.58 6.57
CA GLN A 225 4.96 -1.69 7.68
C GLN A 225 5.47 -0.34 7.17
N HIS A 226 5.40 0.70 8.00
CA HIS A 226 5.74 2.09 7.69
C HIS A 226 5.10 2.55 6.38
N LEU A 227 3.85 2.13 6.15
CA LEU A 227 3.23 2.16 4.83
C LEU A 227 3.18 3.58 4.26
N TYR A 228 2.73 4.56 5.04
CA TYR A 228 2.60 5.93 4.57
C TYR A 228 3.86 6.73 4.83
N GLU A 229 4.47 6.58 6.02
CA GLU A 229 5.75 7.21 6.40
C GLU A 229 6.83 7.04 5.31
N ARG A 230 6.89 5.86 4.68
CA ARG A 230 7.91 5.52 3.67
C ARG A 230 7.36 5.38 2.25
N GLY A 231 6.14 5.83 1.99
CA GLY A 231 5.58 5.86 0.64
C GLY A 231 5.37 4.48 -0.01
N ARG A 232 5.11 3.43 0.77
CA ARG A 232 5.10 2.02 0.32
C ARG A 232 3.79 1.57 -0.32
N PHE A 233 2.89 2.48 -0.68
CA PHE A 233 1.62 2.10 -1.31
C PHE A 233 1.81 1.36 -2.65
N GLY A 234 2.74 1.82 -3.50
CA GLY A 234 3.08 1.13 -4.75
C GLY A 234 3.63 -0.29 -4.50
N ARG A 235 4.50 -0.42 -3.48
CA ARG A 235 5.01 -1.71 -3.00
C ARG A 235 3.88 -2.63 -2.52
N LEU A 236 2.92 -2.14 -1.75
CA LEU A 236 1.79 -2.93 -1.27
C LEU A 236 0.96 -3.54 -2.42
N LEU A 237 0.75 -2.78 -3.50
CA LEU A 237 0.06 -3.28 -4.71
C LEU A 237 0.90 -4.35 -5.43
N ASN A 238 2.21 -4.17 -5.47
CA ASN A 238 3.16 -5.14 -6.03
C ASN A 238 3.16 -6.44 -5.21
N GLU A 239 3.22 -6.38 -3.88
CA GLU A 239 3.10 -7.55 -2.99
C GLU A 239 1.83 -8.35 -3.26
N ALA A 240 0.68 -7.67 -3.42
CA ALA A 240 -0.58 -8.33 -3.78
C ALA A 240 -0.51 -9.03 -5.15
N ALA A 241 0.13 -8.40 -6.15
CA ALA A 241 0.31 -8.99 -7.49
C ALA A 241 1.28 -10.18 -7.49
N ARG A 242 2.40 -10.07 -6.79
CA ARG A 242 3.43 -11.10 -6.69
C ARG A 242 2.89 -12.36 -6.02
N THR A 243 2.14 -12.20 -4.93
CA THR A 243 1.49 -13.34 -4.29
C THR A 243 0.38 -13.94 -5.16
N ALA A 244 -0.28 -13.13 -5.99
CA ALA A 244 -1.24 -13.64 -6.98
C ALA A 244 -0.58 -14.46 -8.09
N ASP A 245 0.62 -14.08 -8.55
CA ASP A 245 1.42 -14.87 -9.50
C ASP A 245 1.88 -16.19 -8.90
N GLN A 246 2.38 -16.16 -7.65
CA GLN A 246 2.89 -17.33 -6.96
C GLN A 246 1.79 -18.34 -6.62
N LEU A 247 0.68 -17.87 -6.03
CA LEU A 247 -0.34 -18.75 -5.44
C LEU A 247 -1.57 -18.96 -6.33
N GLY A 248 -1.75 -18.13 -7.37
CA GLY A 248 -2.97 -18.07 -8.16
C GLY A 248 -4.18 -17.55 -7.35
N ASN A 249 -5.37 -17.57 -7.98
CA ASN A 249 -6.66 -17.25 -7.34
C ASN A 249 -6.70 -15.89 -6.58
N GLY A 250 -5.94 -14.89 -7.04
CA GLY A 250 -5.89 -13.56 -6.45
C GLY A 250 -5.02 -13.43 -5.19
N GLY A 251 -4.10 -14.38 -4.95
CA GLY A 251 -2.98 -14.23 -4.01
C GLY A 251 -3.38 -14.09 -2.56
N LEU A 252 -2.49 -13.51 -1.76
CA LEU A 252 -2.75 -13.13 -0.36
C LEU A 252 -3.43 -11.76 -0.30
N LEU A 253 -3.90 -11.36 0.87
CA LEU A 253 -4.19 -9.96 1.18
C LEU A 253 -2.87 -9.28 1.51
N ALA A 254 -2.49 -8.20 0.81
CA ALA A 254 -1.39 -7.37 1.26
C ALA A 254 -1.95 -6.35 2.25
N ILE A 255 -1.49 -6.39 3.50
CA ILE A 255 -1.99 -5.57 4.60
C ILE A 255 -0.85 -4.70 5.12
N GLY A 256 -0.87 -3.41 4.79
CA GLY A 256 0.13 -2.46 5.23
C GLY A 256 -0.37 -1.63 6.40
N ALA A 257 0.31 -1.72 7.54
CA ALA A 257 0.10 -0.83 8.67
C ALA A 257 1.07 0.36 8.58
N ASP A 258 0.59 1.55 8.91
CA ASP A 258 1.43 2.73 9.04
C ASP A 258 2.10 2.80 10.42
N THR A 259 3.05 3.72 10.60
CA THR A 259 3.75 3.92 11.89
C THR A 259 2.74 4.10 13.04
N ASP A 260 3.05 3.49 14.18
CA ASP A 260 2.24 3.49 15.40
C ASP A 260 0.76 3.17 15.15
N THR A 261 0.53 2.20 14.27
CA THR A 261 -0.81 1.73 13.88
C THR A 261 -0.79 0.22 13.69
N SER A 262 -1.88 -0.46 14.05
CA SER A 262 -1.95 -1.93 13.93
C SER A 262 -3.38 -2.45 13.83
N PRO A 263 -3.61 -3.47 12.98
CA PRO A 263 -4.80 -4.31 13.08
C PRO A 263 -4.59 -5.44 14.10
N VAL A 264 -5.67 -5.86 14.77
CA VAL A 264 -5.66 -7.06 15.63
C VAL A 264 -6.22 -8.25 14.87
N VAL A 265 -5.36 -9.19 14.48
CA VAL A 265 -5.74 -10.35 13.68
C VAL A 265 -5.99 -11.55 14.56
N ARG A 266 -7.24 -12.02 14.63
CA ARG A 266 -7.65 -13.18 15.44
C ARG A 266 -7.83 -14.42 14.57
N GLY A 267 -7.15 -15.50 14.95
CA GLY A 267 -7.28 -16.83 14.37
C GLY A 267 -6.93 -16.91 12.90
N ASP A 268 -6.05 -16.03 12.42
CA ASP A 268 -5.76 -15.83 10.98
C ASP A 268 -7.07 -15.73 10.16
N ARG A 269 -8.09 -15.07 10.72
CA ARG A 269 -9.45 -15.07 10.14
C ARG A 269 -10.09 -13.70 10.11
N ASN A 270 -9.97 -12.91 11.17
CA ASN A 270 -10.59 -11.59 11.22
C ASN A 270 -9.64 -10.55 11.80
N ILE A 271 -9.70 -9.34 11.25
CA ILE A 271 -9.29 -8.12 11.95
C ILE A 271 -10.47 -7.72 12.83
N SER A 272 -10.28 -7.77 14.15
CA SER A 272 -11.33 -7.44 15.12
C SER A 272 -11.39 -5.97 15.48
N GLU A 273 -10.26 -5.28 15.42
CA GLU A 273 -10.11 -3.85 15.69
C GLU A 273 -8.86 -3.33 15.00
N VAL A 274 -8.78 -2.01 14.82
CA VAL A 274 -7.57 -1.28 14.41
C VAL A 274 -7.35 -0.17 15.44
N PHE A 275 -6.10 0.01 15.87
CA PHE A 275 -5.70 1.07 16.80
C PHE A 275 -4.48 1.84 16.26
N GLY A 276 -4.19 3.00 16.86
CA GLY A 276 -3.01 3.80 16.57
C GLY A 276 -3.26 5.18 15.96
N LEU A 277 -2.19 5.79 15.44
CA LEU A 277 -2.16 7.20 15.01
C LEU A 277 -2.75 7.44 13.61
N SER A 278 -2.80 6.40 12.78
CA SER A 278 -3.10 6.51 11.34
C SER A 278 -4.14 5.46 10.92
N SER A 279 -3.92 4.73 9.83
CA SER A 279 -4.83 3.68 9.37
C SER A 279 -4.08 2.48 8.75
N VAL A 280 -4.80 1.39 8.55
CA VAL A 280 -4.30 0.17 7.90
C VAL A 280 -4.86 0.08 6.50
N THR A 281 -4.02 -0.18 5.49
CA THR A 281 -4.45 -0.41 4.11
C THR A 281 -4.45 -1.90 3.78
N ILE A 282 -5.49 -2.37 3.09
CA ILE A 282 -5.57 -3.73 2.55
C ILE A 282 -5.72 -3.66 1.03
N ALA A 283 -4.82 -4.30 0.29
CA ALA A 283 -4.95 -4.54 -1.14
C ALA A 283 -5.41 -5.97 -1.44
N ASP A 284 -6.44 -6.10 -2.27
CA ASP A 284 -7.11 -7.36 -2.55
C ASP A 284 -7.35 -7.54 -4.06
N MET A 285 -6.62 -8.49 -4.65
CA MET A 285 -6.74 -8.84 -6.07
C MET A 285 -7.82 -9.90 -6.38
N LYS A 286 -8.43 -10.50 -5.36
CA LYS A 286 -9.34 -11.65 -5.52
C LYS A 286 -10.79 -11.24 -5.61
N THR A 287 -11.23 -10.29 -4.79
CA THR A 287 -12.67 -10.01 -4.61
C THR A 287 -13.37 -9.59 -5.90
N LEU A 288 -12.71 -8.78 -6.74
CA LEU A 288 -13.22 -8.45 -8.08
C LEU A 288 -12.56 -9.24 -9.21
N ARG A 289 -11.68 -10.20 -8.89
CA ARG A 289 -10.84 -10.93 -9.85
C ARG A 289 -10.07 -9.96 -10.72
N SER A 290 -9.17 -9.22 -10.09
CA SER A 290 -8.40 -8.17 -10.75
C SER A 290 -7.70 -8.73 -11.98
N SER A 291 -7.74 -7.95 -13.07
CA SER A 291 -6.99 -8.26 -14.28
C SER A 291 -5.67 -7.52 -14.20
N TYR A 292 -4.55 -8.24 -14.19
CA TYR A 292 -3.24 -7.61 -14.08
C TYR A 292 -2.21 -8.28 -15.00
N ALA A 293 -1.15 -7.56 -15.30
CA ALA A 293 0.01 -8.02 -16.05
C ALA A 293 1.23 -7.15 -15.72
N TRP A 294 2.42 -7.77 -15.75
CA TRP A 294 3.68 -7.03 -15.79
C TRP A 294 3.92 -6.57 -17.22
N VAL A 295 4.09 -5.26 -17.42
CA VAL A 295 4.24 -4.67 -18.75
C VAL A 295 5.58 -3.96 -18.89
N GLY A 296 6.12 -3.98 -20.11
CA GLY A 296 7.33 -3.23 -20.43
C GLY A 296 7.05 -1.74 -20.64
N THR A 297 8.12 -0.98 -20.91
CA THR A 297 8.04 0.46 -21.18
C THR A 297 7.29 0.82 -22.48
N ASP A 298 6.95 -0.17 -23.30
CA ASP A 298 6.09 -0.05 -24.49
C ASP A 298 4.60 -0.32 -24.19
N GLY A 299 4.26 -0.55 -22.91
CA GLY A 299 2.91 -0.82 -22.41
C GLY A 299 2.39 -2.23 -22.69
N ARG A 300 3.23 -3.12 -23.23
CA ARG A 300 2.84 -4.50 -23.58
C ARG A 300 3.18 -5.49 -22.47
N PRO A 301 2.33 -6.51 -22.26
CA PRO A 301 2.65 -7.60 -21.33
C PRO A 301 3.99 -8.26 -21.68
N VAL A 302 4.82 -8.41 -20.66
CA VAL A 302 6.07 -9.16 -20.72
C VAL A 302 5.74 -10.65 -20.63
N SER A 303 6.35 -11.45 -21.51
CA SER A 303 6.20 -12.91 -21.46
C SER A 303 7.15 -13.49 -20.41
N ASN A 304 6.64 -14.32 -19.49
CA ASN A 304 7.39 -14.93 -18.39
C ASN A 304 8.22 -13.92 -17.58
N PRO A 305 7.58 -12.89 -17.00
CA PRO A 305 8.28 -11.85 -16.27
C PRO A 305 8.93 -12.42 -15.00
N SER A 306 10.16 -12.00 -14.70
CA SER A 306 10.84 -12.34 -13.44
C SER A 306 11.60 -11.13 -12.87
N PRO A 307 11.76 -11.03 -11.53
CA PRO A 307 12.56 -9.96 -10.92
C PRO A 307 13.99 -9.89 -11.45
N GLU A 308 14.60 -11.02 -11.81
CA GLU A 308 16.00 -11.10 -12.23
C GLU A 308 16.21 -10.72 -13.69
N THR A 309 15.24 -11.03 -14.56
CA THR A 309 15.39 -10.86 -16.02
C THR A 309 14.65 -9.65 -16.57
N THR A 310 13.58 -9.21 -15.90
CA THR A 310 12.76 -8.06 -16.30
C THR A 310 12.42 -7.19 -15.10
N PRO A 311 13.42 -6.65 -14.37
CA PRO A 311 13.20 -5.91 -13.13
C PRO A 311 12.36 -4.65 -13.33
N THR A 312 12.48 -4.01 -14.50
CA THR A 312 11.77 -2.78 -14.87
C THR A 312 10.34 -3.02 -15.34
N ALA A 313 9.88 -4.27 -15.49
CA ALA A 313 8.50 -4.55 -15.86
C ALA A 313 7.57 -4.07 -14.74
N ALA A 314 6.58 -3.25 -15.06
CA ALA A 314 5.75 -2.57 -14.09
C ALA A 314 4.33 -3.15 -14.02
N LEU A 315 3.71 -3.06 -12.85
CA LEU A 315 2.38 -3.61 -12.59
C LEU A 315 1.29 -2.77 -13.29
N SER A 316 0.70 -3.34 -14.33
CA SER A 316 -0.58 -2.87 -14.86
C SER A 316 -1.72 -3.70 -14.24
N ALA A 317 -2.69 -3.05 -13.59
CA ALA A 317 -3.78 -3.76 -12.90
C ALA A 317 -5.14 -3.06 -13.05
N ARG A 318 -6.21 -3.83 -13.10
CA ARG A 318 -7.60 -3.35 -13.09
C ARG A 318 -8.39 -4.04 -12.00
N ASP A 319 -9.30 -3.31 -11.39
CA ASP A 319 -10.25 -3.81 -10.40
C ASP A 319 -9.56 -4.32 -9.12
N VAL A 320 -8.50 -3.64 -8.67
CA VAL A 320 -7.89 -3.94 -7.36
C VAL A 320 -8.76 -3.34 -6.27
N VAL A 321 -9.24 -4.15 -5.34
CA VAL A 321 -10.04 -3.66 -4.21
C VAL A 321 -9.10 -3.18 -3.11
N VAL A 322 -9.33 -1.96 -2.63
CA VAL A 322 -8.57 -1.38 -1.52
C VAL A 322 -9.48 -1.01 -0.37
N GLN A 323 -9.02 -1.31 0.83
CA GLN A 323 -9.63 -0.90 2.09
C GLN A 323 -8.66 0.01 2.84
N VAL A 324 -9.17 1.08 3.43
CA VAL A 324 -8.46 1.94 4.38
C VAL A 324 -9.23 1.85 5.69
N LEU A 325 -8.61 1.21 6.68
CA LEU A 325 -9.22 0.91 7.98
C LEU A 325 -8.68 1.88 9.02
N ALA A 326 -9.42 2.95 9.30
CA ALA A 326 -9.09 3.90 10.36
C ALA A 326 -9.67 3.41 11.71
N PRO A 327 -8.96 3.60 12.84
CA PRO A 327 -9.43 3.19 14.17
C PRO A 327 -10.82 3.73 14.49
N ARG A 328 -11.69 2.84 14.97
CA ARG A 328 -12.95 3.20 15.65
C ARG A 328 -13.20 2.24 16.81
N ALA A 329 -13.49 2.77 17.99
CA ALA A 329 -13.78 2.00 19.18
C ALA A 329 -15.29 1.79 19.42
N GLY A 330 -15.62 0.76 20.22
CA GLY A 330 -16.97 0.52 20.72
C GLY A 330 -17.99 0.09 19.64
N ALA A 331 -19.22 0.59 19.73
CA ALA A 331 -20.30 0.31 18.76
C ALA A 331 -20.02 0.84 17.33
N GLY A 332 -18.82 1.38 17.11
CA GLY A 332 -18.31 1.95 15.87
C GLY A 332 -17.29 1.11 15.12
N SER A 333 -16.93 -0.08 15.64
CA SER A 333 -15.67 -0.72 15.29
C SER A 333 -15.58 -1.14 13.83
N VAL A 334 -14.42 -0.87 13.22
CA VAL A 334 -14.06 -1.42 11.92
C VAL A 334 -13.48 -2.82 12.11
N GLY A 335 -13.81 -3.73 11.19
CA GLY A 335 -13.21 -5.05 11.13
C GLY A 335 -13.12 -5.56 9.69
N TYR A 336 -12.46 -6.69 9.49
CA TYR A 336 -12.32 -7.30 8.18
C TYR A 336 -12.24 -8.83 8.29
N ASP A 337 -13.07 -9.57 7.55
CA ASP A 337 -12.96 -11.03 7.46
C ASP A 337 -11.96 -11.39 6.35
N LEU A 338 -10.80 -11.94 6.73
CA LEU A 338 -9.70 -12.30 5.82
C LEU A 338 -10.08 -13.45 4.88
N ASN A 339 -10.99 -14.32 5.32
CA ASN A 339 -11.40 -15.49 4.56
C ASN A 339 -12.47 -15.12 3.51
N GLN A 340 -13.48 -14.36 3.93
CA GLN A 340 -14.53 -13.86 3.05
C GLN A 340 -14.08 -12.64 2.22
N ARG A 341 -13.00 -11.97 2.63
CA ARG A 341 -12.51 -10.69 2.10
C ARG A 341 -13.56 -9.58 2.14
N VAL A 342 -14.24 -9.50 3.29
CA VAL A 342 -15.36 -8.56 3.50
C VAL A 342 -15.03 -7.63 4.67
N PRO A 343 -14.96 -6.30 4.44
CA PRO A 343 -14.86 -5.35 5.53
C PRO A 343 -16.17 -5.29 6.31
N SER A 344 -16.12 -4.82 7.55
CA SER A 344 -17.28 -4.56 8.38
C SER A 344 -17.13 -3.22 9.08
N LEU A 345 -18.25 -2.54 9.30
CA LEU A 345 -18.32 -1.30 10.05
C LEU A 345 -19.52 -1.37 10.98
N ASP A 346 -19.31 -1.09 12.26
CA ASP A 346 -20.31 -1.21 13.32
C ASP A 346 -20.85 -2.66 13.43
N GLY A 347 -19.98 -3.65 13.22
CA GLY A 347 -20.34 -5.08 13.18
C GLY A 347 -21.18 -5.50 11.96
N ILE A 348 -21.48 -4.59 11.04
CA ILE A 348 -22.26 -4.87 9.83
C ILE A 348 -21.29 -5.15 8.68
N PRO A 349 -21.34 -6.35 8.05
CA PRO A 349 -20.57 -6.63 6.85
C PRO A 349 -20.89 -5.66 5.71
N ARG A 350 -19.84 -5.17 5.05
CA ARG A 350 -19.90 -4.24 3.91
C ARG A 350 -19.26 -4.92 2.68
N PRO A 351 -19.84 -5.99 2.13
CA PRO A 351 -19.30 -6.62 0.94
C PRO A 351 -19.31 -5.64 -0.23
N ILE A 352 -18.39 -5.80 -1.17
CA ILE A 352 -18.41 -4.98 -2.38
C ILE A 352 -19.77 -5.19 -3.10
N PRO A 353 -20.49 -4.11 -3.43
CA PRO A 353 -21.79 -4.25 -4.10
C PRO A 353 -21.68 -5.04 -5.40
N PHE A 354 -22.54 -6.06 -5.62
CA PHE A 354 -22.54 -6.92 -6.82
C PHE A 354 -22.55 -6.13 -8.15
N GLN A 355 -23.10 -4.92 -8.14
CA GLN A 355 -23.16 -4.02 -9.30
C GLN A 355 -21.79 -3.50 -9.75
N TRP A 356 -20.74 -3.59 -8.94
CA TRP A 356 -19.36 -3.30 -9.37
C TRP A 356 -18.88 -4.19 -10.52
N ALA A 357 -19.31 -5.46 -10.52
CA ALA A 357 -19.03 -6.40 -11.61
C ALA A 357 -19.67 -5.98 -12.95
N GLN A 358 -20.57 -4.99 -12.93
CA GLN A 358 -21.29 -4.45 -14.08
C GLN A 358 -21.08 -2.94 -14.28
N ARG A 359 -19.92 -2.35 -13.94
CA ARG A 359 -19.58 -0.94 -14.28
C ARG A 359 -20.00 -0.65 -15.74
N PRO A 360 -21.03 0.19 -16.00
CA PRO A 360 -21.54 0.41 -17.34
C PRO A 360 -20.61 1.31 -18.17
N GLY A 361 -19.63 0.68 -18.83
CA GLY A 361 -18.64 1.38 -19.64
C GLY A 361 -17.58 2.06 -18.77
N ALA A 362 -16.34 2.01 -19.23
CA ALA A 362 -15.27 2.83 -18.71
C ALA A 362 -15.73 4.26 -18.49
N ASP A 363 -15.41 4.87 -17.35
CA ASP A 363 -15.46 6.32 -17.20
C ASP A 363 -14.36 6.90 -18.12
N THR A 364 -14.65 6.97 -19.42
CA THR A 364 -13.71 7.46 -20.41
C THR A 364 -13.59 8.96 -20.23
N ILE A 365 -12.42 9.40 -19.77
CA ILE A 365 -12.02 10.79 -19.78
C ILE A 365 -11.85 11.26 -21.23
N THR A 366 -12.49 12.37 -21.56
CA THR A 366 -12.39 13.02 -22.86
C THR A 366 -12.18 14.52 -22.68
N ALA A 367 -11.71 15.19 -23.73
CA ALA A 367 -11.61 16.64 -23.77
C ALA A 367 -12.07 17.15 -25.14
N SER A 368 -12.57 18.38 -25.18
CA SER A 368 -13.01 19.00 -26.44
C SER A 368 -11.88 19.20 -27.44
N ARG A 369 -10.66 19.41 -26.91
CA ARG A 369 -9.39 19.52 -27.64
C ARG A 369 -8.30 18.74 -26.90
N PRO A 370 -7.24 18.29 -27.58
CA PRO A 370 -6.13 17.60 -26.94
C PRO A 370 -5.52 18.43 -25.80
N ILE A 371 -5.35 17.80 -24.64
CA ILE A 371 -4.68 18.36 -23.48
C ILE A 371 -3.81 17.27 -22.85
N LEU A 372 -2.61 17.64 -22.44
CA LEU A 372 -1.73 16.84 -21.59
C LEU A 372 -1.86 17.34 -20.15
N ILE A 373 -2.06 16.42 -19.23
CA ILE A 373 -2.11 16.68 -17.79
C ILE A 373 -0.95 15.91 -17.19
N GLY A 374 0.10 16.60 -16.75
CA GLY A 374 1.34 15.99 -16.31
C GLY A 374 1.43 15.80 -14.80
N GLY A 375 2.34 14.91 -14.38
CA GLY A 375 2.59 14.56 -12.99
C GLY A 375 3.85 15.21 -12.41
N ASP A 376 4.35 16.28 -13.04
CA ASP A 376 5.70 16.83 -12.94
C ASP A 376 6.71 16.12 -13.86
N LEU A 377 7.00 16.75 -15.00
CA LEU A 377 7.99 16.23 -15.95
C LEU A 377 9.42 16.68 -15.61
N SER A 378 9.60 17.56 -14.62
CA SER A 378 10.89 18.18 -14.33
C SER A 378 11.77 17.40 -13.36
N VAL A 379 11.53 16.09 -13.28
CA VAL A 379 12.17 15.17 -12.34
C VAL A 379 12.36 13.82 -13.03
N GLY A 380 13.39 13.08 -12.62
CA GLY A 380 13.74 11.78 -13.20
C GLY A 380 15.09 11.77 -13.93
N PRO A 381 15.56 10.58 -14.35
CA PRO A 381 16.94 10.40 -14.84
C PRO A 381 17.22 11.09 -16.19
N ASN A 382 16.17 11.41 -16.95
CA ASN A 382 16.27 12.03 -18.27
C ASN A 382 16.03 13.55 -18.24
N TRP A 383 15.97 14.18 -17.07
CA TRP A 383 15.72 15.60 -16.92
C TRP A 383 16.99 16.41 -16.55
N PRO A 384 17.21 17.61 -17.15
CA PRO A 384 16.57 18.09 -18.37
C PRO A 384 17.06 17.28 -19.59
N GLY A 385 16.16 16.93 -20.51
CA GLY A 385 16.50 16.04 -21.62
C GLY A 385 15.32 15.54 -22.46
N ASP A 386 15.48 14.41 -23.15
CA ASP A 386 14.45 13.84 -24.03
C ASP A 386 13.28 13.28 -23.21
N SER A 387 12.22 14.09 -23.10
CA SER A 387 10.98 13.69 -22.46
C SER A 387 10.01 13.08 -23.48
N LYS A 388 9.57 11.84 -23.23
CA LYS A 388 8.53 11.19 -24.04
C LYS A 388 7.24 12.02 -24.09
N VAL A 389 6.89 12.68 -23.00
CA VAL A 389 5.70 13.55 -22.93
C VAL A 389 5.89 14.80 -23.79
N LEU A 390 7.05 15.44 -23.72
CA LEU A 390 7.34 16.62 -24.55
C LEU A 390 7.45 16.27 -26.03
N ARG A 391 7.95 15.07 -26.39
CA ARG A 391 7.86 14.56 -27.78
C ARG A 391 6.43 14.46 -28.27
N GLU A 392 5.52 13.97 -27.44
CA GLU A 392 4.10 13.88 -27.79
C GLU A 392 3.45 15.26 -27.92
N LEU A 393 3.85 16.21 -27.06
CA LEU A 393 3.45 17.62 -27.18
C LEU A 393 3.95 18.24 -28.50
N VAL A 394 5.22 18.02 -28.86
CA VAL A 394 5.81 18.50 -30.12
C VAL A 394 5.12 17.88 -31.33
N ALA A 395 4.80 16.58 -31.27
CA ALA A 395 4.06 15.90 -32.35
C ALA A 395 2.67 16.48 -32.60
N HIS A 396 2.02 17.04 -31.57
CA HIS A 396 0.73 17.72 -31.66
C HIS A 396 0.83 19.23 -31.93
N ALA A 397 2.03 19.81 -31.84
CA ALA A 397 2.25 21.24 -31.96
C ALA A 397 2.15 21.71 -33.42
N LYS A 398 1.73 22.97 -33.62
CA LYS A 398 1.80 23.64 -34.94
C LYS A 398 3.24 24.09 -35.19
N ALA A 399 3.81 23.72 -36.32
CA ALA A 399 5.17 24.13 -36.69
C ALA A 399 5.32 25.64 -37.04
N THR A 400 4.23 26.41 -37.07
CA THR A 400 4.22 27.80 -37.55
C THR A 400 4.53 28.85 -36.49
N GLY A 401 4.20 28.58 -35.22
CA GLY A 401 4.33 29.53 -34.10
C GLY A 401 5.41 29.16 -33.08
N PRO A 402 5.70 30.04 -32.10
CA PRO A 402 6.55 29.70 -30.96
C PRO A 402 5.83 28.78 -29.98
N MET A 403 6.58 28.02 -29.17
CA MET A 403 6.02 27.39 -27.97
C MET A 403 5.89 28.46 -26.88
N LEU A 404 4.76 28.54 -26.21
CA LEU A 404 4.60 29.42 -25.04
C LEU A 404 4.78 28.58 -23.78
N VAL A 405 5.66 29.00 -22.88
CA VAL A 405 5.83 28.39 -21.55
C VAL A 405 5.48 29.44 -20.50
N ILE A 406 4.47 29.15 -19.68
CA ILE A 406 3.92 30.10 -18.71
C ILE A 406 4.05 29.49 -17.32
N ALA A 407 4.90 30.05 -16.47
CA ALA A 407 5.03 29.63 -15.08
C ALA A 407 4.17 30.51 -14.17
N ALA A 408 3.40 29.89 -13.27
CA ALA A 408 2.50 30.59 -12.35
C ALA A 408 2.48 29.94 -10.96
N GLY A 409 2.25 30.75 -9.92
CA GLY A 409 2.14 30.25 -8.55
C GLY A 409 3.47 29.82 -7.93
N TYR A 410 4.56 30.52 -8.29
CA TYR A 410 5.87 30.38 -7.68
C TYR A 410 6.08 31.49 -6.64
N ASP A 411 6.70 31.15 -5.52
CA ASP A 411 7.05 32.12 -4.47
C ASP A 411 8.25 33.00 -4.90
N ASP A 412 9.14 32.44 -5.73
CA ASP A 412 10.30 33.13 -6.29
C ASP A 412 10.22 33.18 -7.83
N PRO A 413 10.21 34.38 -8.44
CA PRO A 413 10.28 34.53 -9.88
C PRO A 413 11.54 33.91 -10.52
N SER A 414 12.67 33.81 -9.80
CA SER A 414 13.87 33.13 -10.30
C SER A 414 13.61 31.64 -10.49
N ALA A 415 13.02 30.96 -9.50
CA ALA A 415 12.65 29.55 -9.61
C ALA A 415 11.64 29.30 -10.76
N ALA A 416 10.72 30.24 -10.98
CA ALA A 416 9.82 30.18 -12.13
C ALA A 416 10.58 30.27 -13.47
N GLN A 417 11.61 31.12 -13.54
CA GLN A 417 12.45 31.26 -14.72
C GLN A 417 13.37 30.04 -14.93
N ASP A 418 13.91 29.46 -13.86
CA ASP A 418 14.73 28.25 -13.92
C ASP A 418 13.91 27.07 -14.50
N ASP A 419 12.66 26.91 -14.06
CA ASP A 419 11.75 25.91 -14.63
C ASP A 419 11.44 26.21 -16.11
N ILE A 420 11.17 27.46 -16.48
CA ILE A 420 10.96 27.86 -17.88
C ILE A 420 12.17 27.50 -18.75
N ASP A 421 13.37 27.74 -18.26
CA ASP A 421 14.62 27.48 -18.99
C ASP A 421 14.85 25.97 -19.14
N ALA A 422 14.63 25.19 -18.09
CA ALA A 422 14.74 23.73 -18.12
C ALA A 422 13.70 23.07 -19.05
N TYR A 423 12.47 23.60 -19.09
CA TYR A 423 11.46 23.20 -20.08
C TYR A 423 11.85 23.60 -21.50
N THR A 424 12.48 24.76 -21.68
CA THR A 424 12.97 25.21 -22.98
C THR A 424 14.05 24.26 -23.52
N GLU A 425 15.00 23.86 -22.67
CA GLU A 425 16.02 22.87 -23.00
C GLU A 425 15.40 21.51 -23.36
N SER A 426 14.48 21.01 -22.53
CA SER A 426 13.85 19.70 -22.75
C SER A 426 12.94 19.68 -23.97
N LEU A 427 12.26 20.79 -24.30
CA LEU A 427 11.52 20.93 -25.56
C LEU A 427 12.45 20.83 -26.77
N ALA A 428 13.61 21.49 -26.73
CA ALA A 428 14.60 21.41 -27.80
C ALA A 428 15.15 19.99 -27.95
N ALA A 429 15.51 19.33 -26.84
CA ALA A 429 15.94 17.93 -26.82
C ALA A 429 14.87 16.97 -27.37
N SER A 430 13.59 17.28 -27.14
CA SER A 430 12.44 16.52 -27.64
C SER A 430 12.04 16.86 -29.09
N GLY A 431 12.86 17.65 -29.81
CA GLY A 431 12.70 17.93 -31.24
C GLY A 431 11.96 19.21 -31.60
N TRP A 432 11.67 20.10 -30.65
CA TRP A 432 11.12 21.42 -30.96
C TRP A 432 12.19 22.35 -31.54
N THR A 433 11.97 22.87 -32.76
CA THR A 433 12.99 23.68 -33.48
C THR A 433 12.65 25.17 -33.60
N ARG A 434 11.46 25.59 -33.14
CA ARG A 434 11.01 26.99 -33.21
C ARG A 434 11.32 27.70 -31.89
N PRO A 435 11.24 29.04 -31.84
CA PRO A 435 11.47 29.76 -30.59
C PRO A 435 10.52 29.31 -29.47
N VAL A 436 11.03 29.31 -28.24
CA VAL A 436 10.24 29.19 -27.01
C VAL A 436 10.13 30.59 -26.38
N GLN A 437 8.93 30.96 -25.96
CA GLN A 437 8.65 32.21 -25.26
C GLN A 437 8.23 31.89 -23.83
N GLY A 438 9.16 32.10 -22.91
CA GLY A 438 8.95 31.93 -21.48
C GLY A 438 8.31 33.17 -20.84
N HIS A 439 7.34 32.95 -19.95
CA HIS A 439 6.65 34.01 -19.22
C HIS A 439 6.36 33.61 -17.77
N VAL A 440 6.70 34.47 -16.82
CA VAL A 440 6.23 34.36 -15.43
C VAL A 440 4.93 35.13 -15.28
N TYR A 441 3.88 34.49 -14.76
CA TYR A 441 2.58 35.11 -14.50
C TYR A 441 2.66 36.02 -13.27
N PRO A 442 2.05 37.23 -13.28
CA PRO A 442 1.09 37.77 -14.26
C PRO A 442 1.72 38.27 -15.57
N VAL A 443 1.11 37.89 -16.69
CA VAL A 443 1.54 38.28 -18.05
C VAL A 443 0.34 38.52 -18.96
N ALA A 444 0.43 39.51 -19.85
CA ALA A 444 -0.60 39.77 -20.85
C ALA A 444 -0.35 38.92 -22.11
N ILE A 445 -1.12 37.84 -22.27
CA ILE A 445 -1.10 36.99 -23.47
C ILE A 445 -2.46 37.08 -24.16
N THR A 446 -2.46 37.55 -25.40
CA THR A 446 -3.68 37.75 -26.19
C THR A 446 -4.24 36.43 -26.73
N PRO A 447 -5.56 36.34 -26.98
CA PRO A 447 -6.15 35.18 -27.65
C PRO A 447 -5.54 34.86 -29.03
N ALA A 448 -5.02 35.87 -29.73
CA ALA A 448 -4.34 35.71 -31.02
C ALA A 448 -2.96 35.05 -30.86
N GLN A 449 -2.20 35.43 -29.83
CA GLN A 449 -0.93 34.75 -29.50
C GLN A 449 -1.15 33.28 -29.20
N LEU A 450 -2.17 32.94 -28.38
CA LEU A 450 -2.52 31.54 -28.07
C LEU A 450 -2.95 30.74 -29.31
N GLN A 451 -3.72 31.35 -30.21
CA GLN A 451 -4.17 30.69 -31.44
C GLN A 451 -3.02 30.42 -32.41
N ASN A 452 -2.04 31.33 -32.46
CA ASN A 452 -0.89 31.28 -33.35
C ASN A 452 0.30 30.51 -32.75
N ALA A 453 0.29 30.21 -31.45
CA ALA A 453 1.31 29.40 -30.79
C ALA A 453 1.40 27.99 -31.38
N GLY A 454 2.60 27.41 -31.33
CA GLY A 454 2.84 26.00 -31.64
C GLY A 454 2.16 25.08 -30.64
N GLY A 455 2.23 25.44 -29.37
CA GLY A 455 1.58 24.81 -28.23
C GLY A 455 1.74 25.73 -27.01
N VAL A 456 1.08 25.36 -25.91
CA VAL A 456 1.18 26.11 -24.66
C VAL A 456 1.50 25.14 -23.53
N VAL A 457 2.54 25.43 -22.76
CA VAL A 457 2.91 24.75 -21.53
C VAL A 457 2.60 25.69 -20.37
N ILE A 458 1.89 25.22 -19.36
CA ILE A 458 1.56 25.99 -18.16
C ILE A 458 2.07 25.21 -16.95
N LEU A 459 3.01 25.81 -16.22
CA LEU A 459 3.73 25.21 -15.10
C LEU A 459 3.23 25.79 -13.78
N GLY A 460 2.96 24.92 -12.82
CA GLY A 460 2.62 25.31 -11.46
C GLY A 460 3.80 25.22 -10.50
N GLY A 461 4.02 26.26 -9.70
CA GLY A 461 5.04 26.26 -8.65
C GLY A 461 4.62 25.43 -7.43
N ASN A 462 3.62 25.92 -6.69
CA ASN A 462 3.12 25.27 -5.47
C ASN A 462 1.59 25.10 -5.51
N GLN A 463 1.08 23.97 -5.03
CA GLN A 463 -0.36 23.68 -4.95
C GLN A 463 -1.10 24.65 -4.01
N GLY A 464 -0.43 25.15 -2.97
CA GLY A 464 -0.94 26.18 -2.07
C GLY A 464 -1.21 27.53 -2.75
N ALA A 465 -0.62 27.80 -3.92
CA ALA A 465 -0.86 29.03 -4.69
C ALA A 465 -2.12 28.95 -5.58
N ILE A 466 -2.63 27.74 -5.85
CA ILE A 466 -3.76 27.52 -6.76
C ILE A 466 -5.02 28.31 -6.36
N PRO A 467 -5.44 28.36 -5.07
CA PRO A 467 -6.59 29.15 -4.67
C PRO A 467 -6.57 30.61 -5.14
N SER A 468 -5.42 31.28 -5.03
CA SER A 468 -5.24 32.66 -5.45
C SER A 468 -5.29 32.79 -6.98
N LEU A 469 -4.71 31.83 -7.70
CA LEU A 469 -4.73 31.79 -9.16
C LEU A 469 -6.14 31.55 -9.71
N ILE A 470 -6.91 30.63 -9.11
CA ILE A 470 -8.30 30.35 -9.52
C ILE A 470 -9.23 31.54 -9.20
N ALA A 471 -8.94 32.31 -8.16
CA ALA A 471 -9.68 33.54 -7.85
C ALA A 471 -9.38 34.69 -8.85
N ASP A 472 -8.25 34.64 -9.56
CA ASP A 472 -7.88 35.62 -10.59
C ASP A 472 -8.55 35.30 -11.93
N ALA A 473 -9.56 36.11 -12.29
CA ALA A 473 -10.31 35.96 -13.54
C ALA A 473 -9.42 36.03 -14.78
N ASN A 474 -8.30 36.77 -14.75
CA ASN A 474 -7.38 36.85 -15.89
C ASN A 474 -6.63 35.54 -16.09
N PHE A 475 -6.17 34.92 -15.00
CA PHE A 475 -5.51 33.62 -15.05
C PHE A 475 -6.48 32.53 -15.53
N VAL A 476 -7.68 32.48 -14.97
CA VAL A 476 -8.72 31.53 -15.41
C VAL A 476 -9.02 31.70 -16.90
N GLN A 477 -9.16 32.94 -17.37
CA GLN A 477 -9.42 33.21 -18.78
C GLN A 477 -8.22 32.87 -19.67
N LEU A 478 -6.99 33.07 -19.20
CA LEU A 478 -5.76 32.67 -19.89
C LEU A 478 -5.75 31.15 -20.13
N VAL A 479 -5.94 30.35 -19.09
CA VAL A 479 -5.93 28.87 -19.18
C VAL A 479 -7.08 28.38 -20.07
N ARG A 480 -8.30 28.91 -19.90
CA ARG A 480 -9.45 28.53 -20.75
C ARG A 480 -9.23 28.91 -22.21
N ASN A 481 -8.67 30.09 -22.49
CA ASN A 481 -8.33 30.48 -23.85
C ASN A 481 -7.23 29.60 -24.44
N ALA A 482 -6.21 29.22 -23.65
CA ALA A 482 -5.17 28.31 -24.10
C ALA A 482 -5.80 26.98 -24.51
N HIS A 483 -6.60 26.35 -23.65
CA HIS A 483 -7.27 25.08 -23.95
C HIS A 483 -8.14 25.16 -25.21
N ASN A 484 -8.90 26.25 -25.37
CA ASN A 484 -9.85 26.40 -26.48
C ASN A 484 -9.21 26.80 -27.82
N ARG A 485 -8.02 27.42 -27.82
CA ARG A 485 -7.43 28.06 -29.02
C ARG A 485 -6.10 27.45 -29.47
N ALA A 486 -5.30 26.94 -28.54
CA ALA A 486 -4.04 26.30 -28.87
C ALA A 486 -4.27 24.97 -29.62
N SER A 487 -3.26 24.50 -30.35
CA SER A 487 -3.24 23.15 -30.93
C SER A 487 -3.26 22.08 -29.85
N ILE A 488 -2.46 22.30 -28.80
CA ILE A 488 -2.35 21.47 -27.62
C ILE A 488 -1.93 22.34 -26.42
N VAL A 489 -2.37 21.95 -25.24
CA VAL A 489 -1.93 22.52 -23.96
C VAL A 489 -1.37 21.41 -23.09
N LEU A 490 -0.25 21.67 -22.42
CA LEU A 490 0.24 20.90 -21.29
C LEU A 490 0.02 21.70 -20.01
N LEU A 491 -0.71 21.13 -19.06
CA LEU A 491 -0.70 21.57 -17.67
C LEU A 491 0.20 20.61 -16.91
N ASP A 492 1.18 21.13 -16.20
CA ASP A 492 2.12 20.29 -15.44
C ASP A 492 2.43 20.84 -14.06
N ARG A 493 3.08 20.00 -13.23
CA ARG A 493 3.37 20.26 -11.83
C ARG A 493 2.07 20.54 -11.07
N SER A 494 2.05 21.47 -10.12
CA SER A 494 0.87 21.73 -9.30
C SER A 494 -0.37 22.16 -10.11
N LEU A 495 -0.20 22.81 -11.28
CA LEU A 495 -1.31 23.25 -12.12
C LEU A 495 -1.91 22.14 -12.99
N ALA A 496 -1.37 20.93 -12.98
CA ALA A 496 -2.09 19.78 -13.53
C ALA A 496 -3.40 19.51 -12.77
N ALA A 497 -3.42 19.75 -11.45
CA ALA A 497 -4.57 19.47 -10.58
C ALA A 497 -5.85 20.25 -11.00
N ILE A 498 -5.69 21.47 -11.51
CA ILE A 498 -6.83 22.32 -11.90
C ILE A 498 -7.53 21.88 -13.19
N ALA A 499 -6.99 20.88 -13.91
CA ALA A 499 -7.63 20.36 -15.12
C ALA A 499 -9.00 19.71 -14.84
N GLY A 500 -9.17 19.16 -13.64
CA GLY A 500 -10.39 18.48 -13.20
C GLY A 500 -11.53 19.43 -12.82
N ASP A 501 -12.67 18.85 -12.46
CA ASP A 501 -13.82 19.57 -11.90
C ASP A 501 -13.57 19.99 -10.45
N ALA A 502 -12.67 19.28 -9.78
CA ALA A 502 -12.24 19.54 -8.43
C ALA A 502 -10.73 19.29 -8.27
N TYR A 503 -10.12 19.95 -7.30
CA TYR A 503 -8.72 19.76 -6.93
C TYR A 503 -8.56 19.85 -5.41
N ASP A 504 -7.48 19.27 -4.88
CA ASP A 504 -7.10 19.47 -3.48
C ASP A 504 -6.33 20.79 -3.33
N ALA A 505 -6.85 21.69 -2.51
CA ALA A 505 -6.25 23.00 -2.24
C ALA A 505 -5.27 22.99 -1.07
N VAL A 506 -5.04 21.83 -0.44
CA VAL A 506 -4.02 21.68 0.59
C VAL A 506 -2.64 21.84 -0.08
N ALA A 507 -1.84 22.78 0.43
CA ALA A 507 -0.41 22.85 0.14
C ALA A 507 0.26 21.53 0.55
N ASP A 508 1.52 21.29 0.18
CA ASP A 508 2.18 20.02 0.52
C ASP A 508 2.02 19.69 2.01
N ALA A 509 1.64 18.45 2.31
CA ALA A 509 1.30 18.04 3.68
C ALA A 509 2.54 18.20 4.60
N ALA A 510 2.30 18.51 5.88
CA ALA A 510 3.39 18.67 6.84
C ALA A 510 4.18 17.37 7.08
N ASP A 511 3.51 16.22 6.94
CA ASP A 511 4.07 14.88 6.96
C ASP A 511 3.15 13.91 6.17
N TRP A 512 3.70 12.79 5.70
CA TRP A 512 3.05 11.79 4.85
C TRP A 512 1.97 11.00 5.59
N ILE A 513 2.12 10.79 6.90
CA ILE A 513 1.11 10.17 7.78
C ILE A 513 -0.13 11.06 7.82
N ASP A 514 0.07 12.36 8.03
CA ASP A 514 -1.00 13.35 8.13
C ASP A 514 -1.82 13.44 6.83
N ALA A 515 -1.24 13.15 5.67
CA ALA A 515 -1.95 13.14 4.38
C ALA A 515 -3.14 12.13 4.33
N TRP A 516 -3.24 11.23 5.32
CA TRP A 516 -4.35 10.29 5.49
C TRP A 516 -5.41 10.75 6.51
N LYS A 517 -5.26 11.96 7.03
CA LYS A 517 -6.23 12.60 7.93
C LYS A 517 -7.22 13.46 7.17
N ALA A 518 -8.46 13.46 7.65
CA ALA A 518 -9.54 14.27 7.07
C ALA A 518 -9.23 15.78 7.08
N SER A 519 -8.39 16.23 8.01
CA SER A 519 -7.93 17.63 8.10
C SER A 519 -6.96 18.03 6.97
N GLN A 520 -6.36 17.07 6.27
CA GLN A 520 -5.40 17.31 5.18
C GLN A 520 -6.01 17.16 3.78
N ALA A 521 -7.34 17.32 3.66
CA ALA A 521 -8.02 17.37 2.37
C ALA A 521 -8.93 18.60 2.30
N GLN A 522 -8.68 19.50 1.34
CA GLN A 522 -9.49 20.70 1.12
C GLN A 522 -9.90 20.81 -0.34
N VAL A 523 -11.01 20.17 -0.68
CA VAL A 523 -11.48 20.12 -2.07
C VAL A 523 -12.12 21.44 -2.49
N ARG A 524 -11.67 21.98 -3.62
CA ARG A 524 -12.24 23.18 -4.25
C ARG A 524 -12.57 22.94 -5.72
N PRO A 525 -13.47 23.73 -6.33
CA PRO A 525 -13.76 23.62 -7.76
C PRO A 525 -12.53 23.91 -8.63
N GLY A 526 -12.26 23.01 -9.57
CA GLY A 526 -11.24 23.17 -10.61
C GLY A 526 -11.79 23.90 -11.84
N LEU A 527 -11.08 23.80 -12.98
CA LEU A 527 -11.50 24.45 -14.22
C LEU A 527 -12.42 23.61 -15.09
N GLY A 528 -12.53 22.29 -14.86
CA GLY A 528 -13.37 21.39 -15.65
C GLY A 528 -12.98 21.39 -17.12
N LEU A 529 -11.70 21.19 -17.43
CA LEU A 529 -11.17 21.20 -18.80
C LEU A 529 -11.35 19.86 -19.52
N VAL A 530 -11.68 18.82 -18.77
CA VAL A 530 -11.98 17.48 -19.24
C VAL A 530 -13.41 17.10 -18.88
N ASN A 531 -13.93 16.05 -19.50
CA ASN A 531 -15.26 15.53 -19.27
C ASN A 531 -15.22 14.03 -19.01
N VAL A 532 -15.90 13.60 -17.95
CA VAL A 532 -16.23 12.20 -17.67
C VAL A 532 -17.73 12.05 -17.75
N SER A 533 -18.20 11.05 -18.52
CA SER A 533 -19.59 10.97 -18.96
C SER A 533 -20.66 10.99 -17.86
N ARG A 534 -20.33 10.78 -16.58
CA ARG A 534 -21.31 10.59 -15.49
C ARG A 534 -20.89 11.09 -14.10
N ARG A 535 -19.73 11.73 -13.93
CA ARG A 535 -19.23 12.14 -12.61
C ARG A 535 -18.12 13.19 -12.73
N ASN A 536 -17.85 13.86 -11.62
CA ASN A 536 -16.72 14.76 -11.51
C ASN A 536 -15.39 13.99 -11.58
N VAL A 537 -14.33 14.67 -11.99
CA VAL A 537 -12.96 14.16 -11.98
C VAL A 537 -12.01 15.11 -11.26
N ALA A 538 -10.98 14.54 -10.61
CA ALA A 538 -9.87 15.25 -10.02
C ALA A 538 -8.53 14.64 -10.46
N PHE A 539 -7.48 15.44 -10.44
CA PHE A 539 -6.12 15.01 -10.75
C PHE A 539 -5.19 15.40 -9.61
N GLU A 540 -4.27 14.50 -9.27
CA GLU A 540 -3.21 14.77 -8.29
C GLU A 540 -1.85 14.47 -8.95
N PRO A 541 -1.02 15.49 -9.23
CA PRO A 541 0.32 15.31 -9.76
C PRO A 541 1.30 14.87 -8.65
N ARG A 542 2.54 14.52 -9.03
CA ARG A 542 3.63 14.15 -8.11
C ARG A 542 3.30 12.97 -7.20
N LEU A 543 2.68 11.95 -7.77
CA LEU A 543 2.12 10.85 -6.98
C LEU A 543 3.19 10.05 -6.21
N GLN A 544 4.28 9.64 -6.87
CA GLN A 544 5.21 8.67 -6.29
C GLN A 544 6.31 9.33 -5.46
N TYR A 545 6.88 10.44 -5.91
CA TYR A 545 8.04 11.04 -5.25
C TYR A 545 7.64 11.81 -3.98
N ASP A 546 6.41 12.34 -3.95
CA ASP A 546 5.87 13.07 -2.80
C ASP A 546 4.90 12.21 -1.95
N TYR A 547 4.78 10.91 -2.23
CA TYR A 547 3.93 9.97 -1.49
C TYR A 547 2.45 10.38 -1.40
N ARG A 548 1.90 11.03 -2.43
CA ARG A 548 0.56 11.66 -2.41
C ARG A 548 -0.61 10.69 -2.52
N TYR A 549 -0.40 9.40 -2.26
CA TYR A 549 -1.44 8.38 -2.29
C TYR A 549 -2.62 8.70 -1.38
N GLY A 550 -2.37 9.29 -0.20
CA GLY A 550 -3.45 9.71 0.72
C GLY A 550 -4.43 10.70 0.10
N ARG A 551 -3.95 11.63 -0.73
CA ARG A 551 -4.80 12.61 -1.43
C ARG A 551 -5.77 11.97 -2.41
N LEU A 552 -5.42 10.83 -3.01
CA LEU A 552 -6.31 10.10 -3.90
C LEU A 552 -7.59 9.62 -3.21
N PHE A 553 -7.53 9.39 -1.89
CA PHE A 553 -8.66 9.04 -1.04
C PHE A 553 -9.25 10.24 -0.30
N GLY A 554 -8.40 11.19 0.11
CA GLY A 554 -8.79 12.41 0.79
C GLY A 554 -9.69 13.31 -0.07
N ILE A 555 -9.37 13.47 -1.36
CA ILE A 555 -10.20 14.25 -2.30
C ILE A 555 -11.65 13.75 -2.33
N PRO A 556 -11.95 12.47 -2.62
CA PRO A 556 -13.34 12.04 -2.64
C PRO A 556 -13.96 11.99 -1.25
N PHE A 557 -13.19 11.77 -0.19
CA PHE A 557 -13.67 11.83 1.18
C PHE A 557 -14.17 13.23 1.58
N ALA A 558 -13.41 14.27 1.25
CA ALA A 558 -13.73 15.66 1.57
C ALA A 558 -14.65 16.34 0.54
N SER A 559 -14.98 15.66 -0.56
CA SER A 559 -15.88 16.18 -1.59
C SER A 559 -17.34 16.20 -1.13
N SER A 560 -18.03 17.31 -1.38
CA SER A 560 -19.49 17.37 -1.22
C SER A 560 -20.20 16.75 -2.43
N GLY A 561 -21.19 15.88 -2.19
CA GLY A 561 -21.99 15.27 -3.26
C GLY A 561 -21.42 13.93 -3.76
N GLN A 562 -21.44 13.72 -5.08
CA GLN A 562 -20.90 12.50 -5.68
C GLN A 562 -19.37 12.56 -5.69
N PRO A 563 -18.67 11.56 -5.13
CA PRO A 563 -17.21 11.60 -5.06
C PRO A 563 -16.59 11.56 -6.47
N PRO A 564 -15.64 12.45 -6.78
CA PRO A 564 -14.97 12.45 -8.07
C PRO A 564 -14.20 11.16 -8.31
N LEU A 565 -13.97 10.85 -9.58
CA LEU A 565 -12.94 9.89 -9.98
C LEU A 565 -11.58 10.59 -9.89
N VAL A 566 -10.60 10.00 -9.20
CA VAL A 566 -9.30 10.65 -9.01
C VAL A 566 -8.22 9.96 -9.81
N PHE A 567 -7.39 10.73 -10.51
CA PHE A 567 -6.20 10.25 -11.20
C PHE A 567 -4.95 10.81 -10.54
N GLY A 568 -4.19 9.96 -9.87
CA GLY A 568 -2.82 10.25 -9.45
C GLY A 568 -1.89 10.07 -10.64
N ILE A 569 -1.17 11.12 -11.01
CA ILE A 569 -0.25 11.13 -12.15
C ILE A 569 1.16 11.19 -11.60
N SER A 570 1.94 10.14 -11.84
CA SER A 570 3.33 10.08 -11.41
C SER A 570 4.22 10.99 -12.25
N GLU A 571 5.37 11.27 -11.67
CA GLU A 571 6.46 12.04 -12.21
C GLU A 571 6.92 11.50 -13.58
N GLY A 572 7.42 12.37 -14.47
CA GLY A 572 7.86 12.00 -15.82
C GLY A 572 6.73 11.49 -16.73
N THR A 573 5.47 11.65 -16.31
CA THR A 573 4.30 11.07 -16.98
C THR A 573 3.19 12.10 -17.15
N ALA A 574 2.39 11.93 -18.20
CA ALA A 574 1.19 12.71 -18.43
C ALA A 574 0.06 11.86 -18.99
N LEU A 575 -1.16 12.32 -18.73
CA LEU A 575 -2.36 11.82 -19.38
C LEU A 575 -2.66 12.66 -20.62
N LEU A 576 -2.51 12.08 -21.81
CA LEU A 576 -2.97 12.69 -23.06
C LEU A 576 -4.46 12.46 -23.21
N VAL A 577 -5.26 13.49 -22.97
CA VAL A 577 -6.72 13.45 -23.10
C VAL A 577 -7.15 14.04 -24.44
N THR A 578 -7.96 13.30 -25.18
CA THR A 578 -8.48 13.70 -26.50
C THR A 578 -10.00 13.51 -26.56
N PRO A 579 -10.67 13.96 -27.63
CA PRO A 579 -12.09 13.63 -27.84
C PRO A 579 -12.37 12.11 -27.95
N ARG A 580 -11.34 11.28 -28.15
CA ARG A 580 -11.46 9.82 -28.33
C ARG A 580 -11.11 9.02 -27.08
N GLY A 581 -10.79 9.68 -25.97
CA GLY A 581 -10.33 9.04 -24.74
C GLY A 581 -8.95 9.54 -24.31
N ALA A 582 -8.41 8.91 -23.27
CA ALA A 582 -7.15 9.31 -22.67
C ALA A 582 -6.11 8.17 -22.63
N THR A 583 -4.85 8.51 -22.83
CA THR A 583 -3.70 7.58 -22.91
C THR A 583 -2.59 8.05 -21.98
N VAL A 584 -1.97 7.13 -21.26
CA VAL A 584 -0.80 7.41 -20.42
C VAL A 584 0.44 7.50 -21.29
N ILE A 585 1.20 8.58 -21.14
CA ILE A 585 2.44 8.86 -21.87
C ILE A 585 3.53 9.15 -20.84
N GLY A 586 4.70 8.53 -20.96
CA GLY A 586 5.82 8.81 -20.06
C GLY A 586 6.58 7.57 -19.62
N GLU A 587 6.99 7.59 -18.36
CA GLU A 587 7.90 6.60 -17.76
C GLU A 587 7.28 5.86 -16.58
N ASN A 588 6.33 6.48 -15.90
CA ASN A 588 5.73 6.00 -14.65
C ASN A 588 4.21 5.81 -14.81
N PRO A 589 3.54 5.17 -13.84
CA PRO A 589 2.12 4.90 -13.94
C PRO A 589 1.22 6.14 -13.73
N VAL A 590 -0.04 5.95 -14.09
CA VAL A 590 -1.17 6.74 -13.62
C VAL A 590 -2.09 5.81 -12.82
N ILE A 591 -2.45 6.22 -11.61
CA ILE A 591 -3.34 5.46 -10.73
C ILE A 591 -4.70 6.13 -10.67
N GLU A 592 -5.74 5.39 -11.03
CA GLU A 592 -7.14 5.80 -10.91
C GLU A 592 -7.74 5.23 -9.62
N VAL A 593 -8.36 6.07 -8.79
CA VAL A 593 -9.08 5.67 -7.57
C VAL A 593 -10.55 6.03 -7.68
N ASP A 594 -11.41 5.03 -7.51
CA ASP A 594 -12.86 5.19 -7.49
C ASP A 594 -13.47 4.75 -6.16
N THR A 595 -14.16 5.70 -5.54
CA THR A 595 -14.89 5.53 -4.27
C THR A 595 -16.40 5.75 -4.39
N ALA A 596 -16.97 5.85 -5.62
CA ALA A 596 -18.40 6.15 -5.83
C ALA A 596 -19.38 5.17 -5.17
N ARG A 597 -18.89 3.97 -4.86
CA ARG A 597 -19.66 2.91 -4.20
C ARG A 597 -18.94 2.40 -2.94
N ALA A 598 -17.90 3.10 -2.51
CA ALA A 598 -17.22 2.82 -1.27
C ALA A 598 -18.09 3.29 -0.09
N THR A 599 -17.82 2.74 1.09
CA THR A 599 -18.35 3.26 2.35
C THR A 599 -17.24 4.01 3.05
N SER A 600 -17.39 5.31 3.24
CA SER A 600 -16.41 6.14 3.95
C SER A 600 -16.88 6.46 5.37
N TYR A 601 -15.93 6.61 6.29
CA TYR A 601 -16.18 7.01 7.68
C TYR A 601 -14.98 7.74 8.25
N LEU A 602 -15.18 8.49 9.33
CA LEU A 602 -14.09 9.16 10.05
C LEU A 602 -13.64 8.27 11.23
N GLY A 603 -12.34 8.03 11.34
CA GLY A 603 -11.73 7.35 12.48
C GLY A 603 -11.61 8.26 13.71
N ASP A 604 -11.52 7.65 14.88
CA ASP A 604 -11.45 8.35 16.17
C ASP A 604 -10.15 9.17 16.32
N ASN A 605 -9.11 8.83 15.54
CA ASN A 605 -7.83 9.54 15.46
C ASN A 605 -7.78 10.61 14.35
N GLY A 606 -8.89 10.86 13.65
CA GLY A 606 -8.98 11.82 12.56
C GLY A 606 -8.55 11.31 11.19
N ALA A 607 -8.02 10.08 11.07
CA ALA A 607 -7.80 9.42 9.80
C ALA A 607 -9.13 9.11 9.10
N PHE A 608 -9.18 9.21 7.77
CA PHE A 608 -10.36 8.75 7.04
C PHE A 608 -10.30 7.23 6.81
N GLY A 609 -11.45 6.57 6.94
CA GLY A 609 -11.64 5.18 6.56
C GLY A 609 -12.43 5.09 5.26
N VAL A 610 -12.03 4.16 4.37
CA VAL A 610 -12.67 3.94 3.07
C VAL A 610 -12.77 2.44 2.81
N LEU A 611 -13.99 1.93 2.72
CA LEU A 611 -14.26 0.51 2.48
C LEU A 611 -14.72 0.28 1.04
N ASN A 612 -14.09 -0.65 0.34
CA ASN A 612 -14.37 -1.02 -1.05
C ASN A 612 -14.07 0.11 -2.06
N ALA A 613 -12.96 0.81 -1.88
CA ALA A 613 -12.38 1.58 -2.98
C ALA A 613 -11.88 0.62 -4.07
N VAL A 614 -11.87 1.07 -5.32
CA VAL A 614 -11.32 0.29 -6.43
C VAL A 614 -10.29 1.12 -7.17
N ILE A 615 -9.17 0.47 -7.47
CA ILE A 615 -8.01 1.08 -8.08
C ILE A 615 -7.69 0.39 -9.41
N ASP A 616 -7.37 1.22 -10.41
CA ASP A 616 -6.76 0.80 -11.67
C ASP A 616 -5.38 1.45 -11.80
N VAL A 617 -4.36 0.66 -12.18
CA VAL A 617 -2.98 1.12 -12.41
C VAL A 617 -2.67 1.05 -13.91
N TYR A 618 -2.48 2.20 -14.54
CA TYR A 618 -2.21 2.33 -15.96
C TYR A 618 -0.75 2.67 -16.20
N GLU A 619 -0.06 1.81 -16.95
CA GLU A 619 1.33 2.02 -17.34
C GLU A 619 1.44 2.80 -18.66
N PRO A 620 2.62 3.35 -18.99
CA PRO A 620 2.83 4.06 -20.25
C PRO A 620 2.32 3.30 -21.49
N ALA A 621 1.85 4.05 -22.47
CA ALA A 621 1.18 3.59 -23.70
C ALA A 621 -0.20 2.93 -23.52
N GLN A 622 -0.71 2.77 -22.29
CA GLN A 622 -2.03 2.24 -22.06
C GLN A 622 -3.12 3.31 -22.13
N ARG A 623 -4.30 2.90 -22.60
CA ARG A 623 -5.51 3.74 -22.57
C ARG A 623 -6.21 3.60 -21.22
N THR A 624 -6.64 4.74 -20.69
CA THR A 624 -7.53 4.76 -19.52
C THR A 624 -8.91 4.26 -19.89
N GLY A 625 -9.58 3.74 -18.87
CA GLY A 625 -10.88 3.13 -19.05
C GLY A 625 -10.81 1.68 -19.53
N ARG A 626 -11.85 0.93 -19.20
CA ARG A 626 -12.01 -0.46 -19.59
C ARG A 626 -12.23 -0.63 -21.11
N PRO A 627 -11.50 -1.54 -21.77
CA PRO A 627 -12.00 -2.14 -23.00
C PRO A 627 -13.38 -2.75 -22.69
N ARG A 628 -14.36 -2.62 -23.59
CA ARG A 628 -15.62 -3.37 -23.46
C ARG A 628 -15.23 -4.82 -23.24
N ARG A 629 -15.64 -5.43 -22.11
CA ARG A 629 -15.41 -6.86 -21.87
C ARG A 629 -15.92 -7.62 -23.10
N HIS A 630 -15.01 -8.06 -23.97
CA HIS A 630 -15.27 -9.29 -24.69
C HIS A 630 -15.35 -10.33 -23.60
N ILE A 631 -16.54 -10.91 -23.43
CA ILE A 631 -16.70 -12.18 -22.72
C ILE A 631 -15.65 -13.11 -23.34
N ALA A 632 -14.56 -13.36 -22.61
CA ALA A 632 -13.50 -14.22 -23.12
C ALA A 632 -14.11 -15.60 -23.41
N PRO A 633 -13.76 -16.25 -24.53
CA PRO A 633 -14.21 -17.60 -24.79
C PRO A 633 -13.68 -18.51 -23.68
N ARG A 634 -14.51 -19.46 -23.26
CA ARG A 634 -14.11 -20.53 -22.33
C ARG A 634 -12.81 -21.17 -22.81
N TRP A 635 -11.72 -20.95 -22.08
CA TRP A 635 -10.53 -21.78 -22.21
C TRP A 635 -10.89 -23.16 -21.66
N PHE A 636 -10.82 -24.17 -22.54
CA PHE A 636 -10.99 -25.56 -22.16
C PHE A 636 -9.91 -25.92 -21.14
N SER A 637 -10.34 -26.44 -20.00
CA SER A 637 -9.47 -27.11 -19.04
C SER A 637 -8.84 -28.33 -19.73
N GLY A 638 -7.54 -28.28 -19.97
CA GLY A 638 -6.74 -29.45 -20.34
C GLY A 638 -6.67 -30.42 -19.17
N ARG A 639 -7.67 -31.30 -19.06
CA ARG A 639 -7.54 -32.64 -18.50
C ARG A 639 -8.05 -33.56 -19.59
N ASP A 640 -7.13 -34.13 -20.36
CA ASP A 640 -7.25 -35.42 -21.06
C ASP A 640 -6.07 -35.56 -22.03
N ALA A 641 -4.95 -36.07 -21.52
CA ALA A 641 -3.97 -36.80 -22.31
C ALA A 641 -3.05 -37.54 -21.33
N PHE A 642 -3.26 -38.85 -21.16
CA PHE A 642 -2.23 -39.89 -21.07
C PHE A 642 -2.91 -41.22 -20.74
N ASP A 643 -3.42 -41.90 -21.76
CA ASP A 643 -3.42 -43.36 -21.79
C ASP A 643 -3.28 -43.83 -23.24
N TRP A 644 -2.10 -44.31 -23.59
CA TRP A 644 -1.79 -44.90 -24.90
C TRP A 644 -1.18 -46.28 -24.63
N THR A 645 -2.04 -47.30 -24.58
CA THR A 645 -1.62 -48.70 -24.67
C THR A 645 -1.78 -49.17 -26.13
N PRO A 646 -0.71 -49.63 -26.80
CA PRO A 646 -0.82 -50.11 -28.17
C PRO A 646 -1.28 -51.58 -28.19
N ARG A 647 -2.46 -51.84 -28.75
CA ARG A 647 -2.86 -53.19 -29.19
C ARG A 647 -2.35 -53.42 -30.60
N HIS A 648 -1.40 -54.35 -30.76
CA HIS A 648 -1.23 -55.09 -32.00
C HIS A 648 -1.64 -56.55 -31.80
N GLN A 649 -2.29 -57.06 -32.84
CA GLN A 649 -2.82 -58.41 -33.01
C GLN A 649 -1.75 -59.50 -32.80
N ARG A 650 -2.04 -60.47 -31.93
CA ARG A 650 -2.18 -61.91 -32.24
C ARG A 650 -2.75 -62.65 -31.06
#